data_AF-A0A9W4DSM1-F1
#
_entry.id   AF-A0A9W4DSM1-F1
#
_cell.length_a   1.000
_cell.length_b   1.000
_cell.length_c   1.000
_cell.angle_alpha   90.00
_cell.angle_beta   90.00
_cell.angle_gamma   90.00
#
_symmetry.space_group_name_H-M   'P 1'
#
loop_
_entity.id
_entity.type
_entity.pdbx_description
1 polymer ?
#
loop_
_entity_poly.entity_id
_entity_poly.type
_entity_poly.pdbx_seq_one_letter_code
_entity_poly.pdbx_strand_id
1 'polypeptide(L)'
;MAIPGNFLSATTEMVDPDTSGWQATLNCTKSLGSQGRNGDGVLTLTSVASGEMQASTVSTYPIVAGTVYQTFADASSANEPERIGIQWLNDSLVAVGSTTWSPTTNTASATLHRISVAGPAPAGATRARVVLSASPTAAARAHFFENVYLGAPWRTSGNLLSFNVESGGEIDATGWAVDTNSTVSRDVPMVQWPVSWYYSGGCTIKMTVTANGNASMKTAEAPAVVPGTEYVGSAYLSPPTAGASCWIELRWLNASGTLISTKRAVLAQPSTGVFRQYVSGIAPAGAATVVLATGITSATAAQVLRIDSAVVQVAVPIIAGSVVPFEDASFEAGIGQWTVASGVATLARSTPWNSVAYNGAYWLIVTSSTASTSVLLSGRYPVTPGVSWRPQGQFVAAGGAWGIAPNLRWYNAAGTLISTSALPADSIPGDGQWWRDWNDIVAPAGAATAAIQLTVTAPAAAATLVVDAVALLQTVAAFAATANSNIGSVTLVLRELDPGDLLTVYRIVGATQTLVRGPAGWISGLVLVSDQLTVEDYEAPIGVEVTYRFEMHDATTGASAGGGTSNTVSLTLPDISDCWVKDPLQPQRNMLLQAAAAPDWTRPIEQTEHRIRGRRNSVILSDVRGGLTGTLQVWTMTDEGRAGLHYALDTGNPLLIQFSPGLGLEDAYFAVGEVTEPRLIAYGGEPRRRWSLPLTEVDAPIGGTGGTAGWTVQDVATTYATVQAVFDTYATVLDLILDNREV
;
A
#
# COMPACT_ATOMS: atom_id res chain seq x y z
N MET A 1 1.35 -29.88 3.99
CA MET A 1 2.36 -28.92 3.47
C MET A 1 3.56 -29.02 4.40
N ALA A 2 4.78 -29.15 3.86
CA ALA A 2 5.97 -29.30 4.69
C ALA A 2 6.15 -28.12 5.66
N ILE A 3 6.37 -28.38 6.94
CA ILE A 3 6.67 -27.33 7.93
C ILE A 3 8.11 -26.83 7.66
N PRO A 4 8.35 -25.54 7.38
CA PRO A 4 9.70 -25.07 7.07
C PRO A 4 10.67 -25.27 8.24
N GLY A 5 11.93 -25.64 7.95
CA GLY A 5 12.93 -25.88 9.00
C GLY A 5 12.65 -27.07 9.92
N ASN A 6 11.64 -27.90 9.60
CA ASN A 6 11.38 -29.14 10.32
C ASN A 6 12.41 -30.21 9.96
N PHE A 7 12.95 -30.89 10.96
CA PHE A 7 13.87 -32.00 10.73
C PHE A 7 13.14 -33.27 10.32
N LEU A 8 11.85 -33.38 10.65
CA LEU A 8 11.03 -34.54 10.31
C LEU A 8 10.76 -34.62 8.80
N SER A 9 10.63 -35.84 8.27
CA SER A 9 10.16 -36.01 6.89
C SER A 9 8.68 -35.66 6.79
N ALA A 10 8.22 -35.26 5.60
CA ALA A 10 6.81 -34.95 5.34
C ALA A 10 5.86 -36.08 5.81
N THR A 11 6.22 -37.34 5.57
CA THR A 11 5.43 -38.50 6.05
C THR A 11 5.38 -38.61 7.58
N THR A 12 6.43 -38.18 8.29
CA THR A 12 6.47 -38.24 9.75
C THR A 12 5.71 -37.07 10.39
N GLU A 13 5.85 -35.85 9.86
CA GLU A 13 5.20 -34.66 10.40
C GLU A 13 3.69 -34.60 10.12
N MET A 14 3.27 -34.95 8.89
CA MET A 14 1.87 -34.96 8.47
C MET A 14 1.17 -36.28 8.82
N VAL A 15 1.93 -37.35 9.03
CA VAL A 15 1.41 -38.72 9.20
C VAL A 15 0.60 -39.18 7.96
N ASP A 16 1.13 -38.90 6.78
CA ASP A 16 0.49 -39.18 5.48
C ASP A 16 1.56 -39.66 4.46
N PRO A 17 1.40 -40.79 3.76
CA PRO A 17 0.21 -41.67 3.71
C PRO A 17 0.18 -42.79 4.74
N ASP A 18 1.14 -42.86 5.67
CA ASP A 18 1.22 -43.94 6.64
C ASP A 18 1.87 -43.51 7.97
N THR A 19 2.03 -44.47 8.89
CA THR A 19 2.66 -44.25 10.20
C THR A 19 4.13 -44.71 10.24
N SER A 20 4.79 -44.91 9.10
CA SER A 20 6.15 -45.49 9.03
C SER A 20 7.20 -44.68 9.77
N GLY A 21 7.00 -43.36 9.90
CA GLY A 21 7.86 -42.46 10.69
C GLY A 21 7.79 -42.66 12.21
N TRP A 22 6.83 -43.46 12.71
CA TRP A 22 6.51 -43.60 14.14
C TRP A 22 6.69 -45.03 14.65
N GLN A 23 7.00 -45.19 15.93
CA GLN A 23 7.01 -46.49 16.61
C GLN A 23 6.33 -46.39 17.98
N ALA A 24 5.52 -47.40 18.33
CA ALA A 24 5.00 -47.54 19.68
C ALA A 24 6.14 -47.98 20.60
N THR A 25 6.29 -47.30 21.74
CA THR A 25 7.41 -47.53 22.68
C THR A 25 6.94 -48.05 24.04
N LEU A 26 5.74 -47.68 24.47
CA LEU A 26 5.19 -48.10 25.76
C LEU A 26 3.66 -48.13 25.70
N ASN A 27 3.05 -49.22 26.18
CA ASN A 27 1.61 -49.35 26.49
C ASN A 27 0.62 -48.85 25.40
N CYS A 28 1.00 -48.86 24.13
CA CYS A 28 0.10 -48.51 23.03
C CYS A 28 0.33 -49.34 21.77
N THR A 29 -0.70 -49.37 20.93
CA THR A 29 -0.58 -49.67 19.51
C THR A 29 -0.69 -48.38 18.70
N LYS A 30 -0.17 -48.38 17.47
CA LYS A 30 -0.30 -47.26 16.53
C LYS A 30 -1.08 -47.67 15.29
N SER A 31 -1.85 -46.75 14.73
CA SER A 31 -2.54 -46.89 13.45
C SER A 31 -2.67 -45.54 12.75
N LEU A 32 -2.95 -45.57 11.45
CA LEU A 32 -3.31 -44.36 10.69
C LEU A 32 -4.78 -44.04 10.92
N GLY A 33 -5.07 -42.83 11.37
CA GLY A 33 -6.40 -42.22 11.39
C GLY A 33 -6.59 -41.26 10.21
N SER A 34 -7.78 -40.69 10.09
CA SER A 34 -8.12 -39.67 9.08
C SER A 34 -8.57 -38.35 9.71
N GLN A 35 -8.89 -37.35 8.89
CA GLN A 35 -9.32 -36.00 9.32
C GLN A 35 -8.21 -35.15 9.96
N GLY A 36 -6.97 -35.32 9.50
CA GLY A 36 -5.90 -34.38 9.77
C GLY A 36 -6.22 -32.99 9.19
N ARG A 37 -5.58 -31.97 9.76
CA ARG A 37 -5.55 -30.60 9.22
C ARG A 37 -4.29 -30.35 8.41
N ASN A 38 -3.22 -31.12 8.60
CA ASN A 38 -2.00 -31.08 7.79
C ASN A 38 -1.87 -32.35 6.92
N GLY A 39 -2.77 -32.53 5.96
CA GLY A 39 -2.98 -33.80 5.24
C GLY A 39 -4.21 -34.54 5.79
N ASP A 40 -4.61 -35.66 5.17
CA ASP A 40 -5.76 -36.43 5.69
C ASP A 40 -5.36 -37.29 6.89
N GLY A 41 -4.09 -37.72 6.95
CA GLY A 41 -3.60 -38.66 7.95
C GLY A 41 -3.42 -38.08 9.35
N VAL A 42 -3.63 -38.93 10.37
CA VAL A 42 -3.35 -38.62 11.78
C VAL A 42 -2.75 -39.84 12.47
N LEU A 43 -1.76 -39.67 13.34
CA LEU A 43 -1.23 -40.76 14.15
C LEU A 43 -2.21 -41.09 15.26
N THR A 44 -2.84 -42.27 15.18
CA THR A 44 -3.70 -42.78 16.25
C THR A 44 -2.88 -43.67 17.17
N LEU A 45 -2.80 -43.32 18.46
CA LEU A 45 -2.25 -44.16 19.51
C LEU A 45 -3.39 -44.70 20.38
N THR A 46 -3.46 -46.02 20.52
CA THR A 46 -4.48 -46.69 21.35
C THR A 46 -3.83 -47.39 22.52
N SER A 47 -4.25 -47.06 23.74
CA SER A 47 -3.69 -47.67 24.96
C SER A 47 -3.99 -49.17 25.06
N VAL A 48 -3.04 -49.95 25.59
CA VAL A 48 -3.23 -51.40 25.80
C VAL A 48 -3.67 -51.72 27.23
N ALA A 49 -3.31 -50.88 28.20
CA ALA A 49 -3.70 -50.94 29.60
C ALA A 49 -3.76 -49.52 30.20
N SER A 50 -4.16 -49.41 31.46
CA SER A 50 -4.01 -48.17 32.22
C SER A 50 -2.53 -47.85 32.48
N GLY A 51 -2.20 -46.57 32.60
CA GLY A 51 -0.85 -46.08 32.80
C GLY A 51 -0.29 -45.35 31.58
N GLU A 52 0.94 -44.85 31.70
CA GLU A 52 1.58 -44.07 30.65
C GLU A 52 1.72 -44.87 29.36
N MET A 53 1.35 -44.26 28.23
CA MET A 53 1.63 -44.75 26.90
C MET A 53 2.53 -43.79 26.14
N GLN A 54 3.37 -44.31 25.25
CA GLN A 54 4.33 -43.52 24.50
C GLN A 54 4.56 -44.04 23.09
N ALA A 55 4.72 -43.11 22.15
CA ALA A 55 5.28 -43.37 20.83
C ALA A 55 6.44 -42.41 20.56
N SER A 56 7.39 -42.80 19.71
CA SER A 56 8.47 -41.93 19.28
C SER A 56 8.63 -41.95 17.77
N THR A 57 9.34 -40.97 17.21
CA THR A 57 9.81 -41.10 15.83
C THR A 57 10.81 -42.26 15.73
N VAL A 58 10.81 -42.96 14.60
CA VAL A 58 11.76 -44.03 14.29
C VAL A 58 13.15 -43.43 14.03
N SER A 59 13.17 -42.35 13.26
CA SER A 59 14.38 -41.61 12.94
C SER A 59 14.84 -40.73 14.10
N THR A 60 16.14 -40.45 14.11
CA THR A 60 16.80 -39.52 15.02
C THR A 60 17.53 -38.46 14.20
N TYR A 61 17.58 -37.24 14.72
CA TYR A 61 18.01 -36.07 13.96
C TYR A 61 19.22 -35.42 14.61
N PRO A 62 20.20 -34.96 13.83
CA PRO A 62 21.40 -34.34 14.38
C PRO A 62 21.07 -33.03 15.10
N ILE A 63 21.73 -32.80 16.22
CA ILE A 63 21.61 -31.60 17.04
C ILE A 63 22.97 -31.16 17.59
N VAL A 64 23.01 -29.96 18.15
CA VAL A 64 24.19 -29.39 18.80
C VAL A 64 23.89 -29.19 20.28
N ALA A 65 24.73 -29.76 21.16
CA ALA A 65 24.62 -29.56 22.60
C ALA A 65 24.66 -28.07 22.97
N GLY A 66 23.83 -27.65 23.91
CA GLY A 66 23.65 -26.25 24.34
C GLY A 66 22.68 -25.45 23.49
N THR A 67 22.35 -25.89 22.27
CA THR A 67 21.35 -25.23 21.41
C THR A 67 19.94 -25.58 21.87
N VAL A 68 19.04 -24.60 21.90
CA VAL A 68 17.61 -24.80 22.18
C VAL A 68 16.94 -25.43 20.96
N TYR A 69 16.18 -26.50 21.17
CA TYR A 69 15.28 -27.08 20.19
C TYR A 69 13.84 -27.05 20.70
N GLN A 70 12.89 -26.99 19.78
CA GLN A 70 11.46 -27.04 20.05
C GLN A 70 10.85 -28.26 19.38
N THR A 71 9.88 -28.87 20.03
CA THR A 71 8.95 -29.80 19.40
C THR A 71 7.51 -29.40 19.72
N PHE A 72 6.63 -29.54 18.75
CA PHE A 72 5.19 -29.40 18.94
C PHE A 72 4.45 -30.45 18.13
N ALA A 73 3.21 -30.72 18.52
CA ALA A 73 2.24 -31.48 17.75
C ALA A 73 0.86 -30.90 18.02
N ASP A 74 -0.05 -31.10 17.08
CA ASP A 74 -1.47 -30.90 17.35
C ASP A 74 -2.08 -32.25 17.77
N ALA A 75 -2.67 -32.28 18.97
CA ALA A 75 -3.13 -33.48 19.64
C ALA A 75 -4.63 -33.42 19.95
N SER A 76 -5.29 -34.58 20.05
CA SER A 76 -6.64 -34.67 20.61
C SER A 76 -6.94 -36.01 21.26
N SER A 77 -7.82 -35.96 22.26
CA SER A 77 -8.40 -37.08 22.97
C SER A 77 -9.65 -36.63 23.71
N ALA A 78 -10.73 -37.37 23.57
CA ALA A 78 -11.97 -37.08 24.29
C ALA A 78 -11.89 -37.42 25.80
N ASN A 79 -10.85 -38.14 26.23
CA ASN A 79 -10.85 -38.77 27.55
C ASN A 79 -9.68 -38.37 28.43
N GLU A 80 -8.50 -38.13 27.86
CA GLU A 80 -7.28 -38.05 28.65
C GLU A 80 -6.33 -36.97 28.11
N PRO A 81 -5.68 -36.19 28.99
CA PRO A 81 -4.68 -35.22 28.60
C PRO A 81 -3.41 -35.82 27.96
N GLU A 82 -2.75 -35.01 27.13
CA GLU A 82 -1.56 -35.35 26.35
C GLU A 82 -0.34 -34.51 26.73
N ARG A 83 0.85 -35.01 26.37
CA ARG A 83 2.12 -34.29 26.44
C ARG A 83 3.09 -34.74 25.34
N ILE A 84 4.08 -33.90 25.06
CA ILE A 84 5.13 -34.16 24.06
C ILE A 84 6.50 -33.92 24.69
N GLY A 85 7.52 -34.60 24.17
CA GLY A 85 8.89 -34.48 24.68
C GLY A 85 9.96 -34.59 23.61
N ILE A 86 11.13 -34.04 23.93
CA ILE A 86 12.37 -34.19 23.16
C ILE A 86 13.25 -35.19 23.89
N GLN A 87 13.48 -36.36 23.29
CA GLN A 87 14.43 -37.32 23.83
C GLN A 87 15.81 -37.05 23.23
N TRP A 88 16.76 -36.73 24.11
CA TRP A 88 18.15 -36.46 23.76
C TRP A 88 18.95 -37.76 23.72
N LEU A 89 19.78 -37.91 22.69
CA LEU A 89 20.55 -39.11 22.41
C LEU A 89 21.99 -38.73 22.03
N ASN A 90 22.94 -39.62 22.29
CA ASN A 90 24.28 -39.53 21.73
C ASN A 90 24.36 -40.25 20.36
N ASP A 91 25.54 -40.29 19.76
CA ASP A 91 25.75 -40.94 18.45
C ASP A 91 25.56 -42.46 18.48
N SER A 92 25.65 -43.07 19.67
CA SER A 92 25.32 -44.48 19.89
C SER A 92 23.82 -44.72 20.14
N LEU A 93 22.97 -43.70 19.96
CA LEU A 93 21.53 -43.73 20.19
C LEU A 93 21.13 -44.07 21.63
N VAL A 94 22.02 -43.79 22.59
CA VAL A 94 21.76 -43.94 24.03
C VAL A 94 21.22 -42.62 24.57
N ALA A 95 20.20 -42.69 25.43
CA ALA A 95 19.61 -41.51 26.07
C ALA A 95 20.65 -40.72 26.89
N VAL A 96 20.67 -39.41 26.70
CA VAL A 96 21.54 -38.47 27.42
C VAL A 96 20.65 -37.60 28.31
N GLY A 97 20.73 -37.80 29.62
CA GLY A 97 19.86 -37.12 30.57
C GLY A 97 18.39 -37.59 30.48
N SER A 98 17.48 -36.76 30.95
CA SER A 98 16.03 -37.00 30.87
C SER A 98 15.45 -36.44 29.57
N THR A 99 14.38 -37.06 29.06
CA THR A 99 13.51 -36.43 28.05
C THR A 99 13.04 -35.08 28.58
N THR A 100 13.18 -34.03 27.76
CA THR A 100 12.57 -32.73 28.06
C THR A 100 11.09 -32.82 27.73
N TRP A 101 10.24 -32.86 28.75
CA TRP A 101 8.79 -33.03 28.62
C TRP A 101 8.05 -31.70 28.71
N SER A 102 7.00 -31.54 27.90
CA SER A 102 5.96 -30.56 28.16
C SER A 102 5.23 -30.93 29.46
N PRO A 103 4.64 -29.95 30.18
CA PRO A 103 3.58 -30.28 31.10
C PRO A 103 2.43 -30.96 30.34
N THR A 104 1.64 -31.75 31.07
CA THR A 104 0.41 -32.35 30.54
C THR A 104 -0.64 -31.27 30.33
N THR A 105 -1.45 -31.39 29.29
CA THR A 105 -2.57 -30.47 29.04
C THR A 105 -3.52 -30.43 30.24
N ASN A 106 -4.14 -29.27 30.46
CA ASN A 106 -4.95 -29.05 31.67
C ASN A 106 -6.17 -29.99 31.75
N THR A 107 -6.77 -30.29 30.60
CA THR A 107 -7.86 -31.25 30.46
C THR A 107 -7.80 -31.92 29.09
N ALA A 108 -8.49 -33.04 28.94
CA ALA A 108 -8.70 -33.67 27.64
C ALA A 108 -9.50 -32.77 26.68
N SER A 109 -9.27 -32.90 25.37
CA SER A 109 -10.03 -32.21 24.34
C SER A 109 -10.20 -33.08 23.10
N ALA A 110 -11.45 -33.31 22.69
CA ALA A 110 -11.76 -34.00 21.43
C ALA A 110 -11.39 -33.17 20.19
N THR A 111 -11.18 -31.86 20.36
CA THR A 111 -10.70 -30.95 19.32
C THR A 111 -9.17 -30.91 19.32
N LEU A 112 -8.58 -30.93 18.13
CA LEU A 112 -7.15 -30.78 17.93
C LEU A 112 -6.65 -29.46 18.52
N HIS A 113 -5.67 -29.56 19.40
CA HIS A 113 -5.05 -28.45 20.12
C HIS A 113 -3.55 -28.65 20.19
N ARG A 114 -2.78 -27.57 20.40
CA ARG A 114 -1.33 -27.67 20.39
C ARG A 114 -0.76 -28.14 21.72
N ILE A 115 0.17 -29.09 21.65
CA ILE A 115 1.10 -29.43 22.73
C ILE A 115 2.52 -29.16 22.26
N SER A 116 3.38 -28.67 23.15
CA SER A 116 4.77 -28.38 22.79
C SER A 116 5.67 -28.26 24.01
N VAL A 117 6.96 -28.35 23.72
CA VAL A 117 8.03 -28.06 24.67
C VAL A 117 9.28 -27.60 23.92
N ALA A 118 10.10 -26.81 24.60
CA ALA A 118 11.44 -26.51 24.15
C ALA A 118 12.46 -26.67 25.28
N GLY A 119 13.72 -26.86 24.91
CA GLY A 119 14.82 -26.86 25.86
C GLY A 119 16.19 -26.95 25.20
N PRO A 120 17.25 -26.53 25.91
CA PRO A 120 18.62 -26.70 25.46
C PRO A 120 19.00 -28.19 25.44
N ALA A 121 19.63 -28.63 24.36
CA ALA A 121 20.20 -29.97 24.28
C ALA A 121 21.26 -30.16 25.39
N PRO A 122 21.20 -31.22 26.21
CA PRO A 122 22.16 -31.44 27.28
C PRO A 122 23.56 -31.76 26.73
N ALA A 123 24.58 -31.54 27.56
CA ALA A 123 25.96 -31.89 27.21
C ALA A 123 26.07 -33.39 26.85
N GLY A 124 26.72 -33.67 25.72
CA GLY A 124 26.87 -35.03 25.18
C GLY A 124 25.73 -35.50 24.28
N ALA A 125 24.64 -34.73 24.14
CA ALA A 125 23.60 -35.01 23.16
C ALA A 125 24.03 -34.54 21.77
N THR A 126 23.95 -35.44 20.79
CA THR A 126 24.27 -35.19 19.37
C THR A 126 23.09 -35.52 18.46
N ARG A 127 22.06 -36.18 19.01
CA ARG A 127 20.83 -36.55 18.31
C ARG A 127 19.59 -36.28 19.16
N ALA A 128 18.47 -36.04 18.52
CA ALA A 128 17.18 -35.87 19.16
C ALA A 128 16.07 -36.64 18.42
N ARG A 129 15.00 -36.99 19.12
CA ARG A 129 13.77 -37.50 18.53
C ARG A 129 12.55 -37.03 19.32
N VAL A 130 11.39 -37.00 18.65
CA VAL A 130 10.12 -36.63 19.28
C VAL A 130 9.55 -37.83 20.02
N VAL A 131 8.98 -37.60 21.21
CA VAL A 131 8.22 -38.58 21.97
C VAL A 131 6.85 -38.01 22.31
N LEU A 132 5.80 -38.73 21.97
CA LEU A 132 4.40 -38.42 22.32
C LEU A 132 4.00 -39.28 23.52
N SER A 133 3.25 -38.71 24.47
CA SER A 133 2.84 -39.41 25.68
C SER A 133 1.45 -38.97 26.15
N ALA A 134 0.75 -39.90 26.79
CA ALA A 134 -0.45 -39.64 27.58
C ALA A 134 -0.53 -40.66 28.72
N SER A 135 -1.40 -40.44 29.71
CA SER A 135 -1.62 -41.38 30.83
C SER A 135 -3.06 -41.91 30.89
N PRO A 136 -3.46 -42.79 29.95
CA PRO A 136 -4.76 -43.44 29.96
C PRO A 136 -5.16 -44.11 31.28
N THR A 137 -6.42 -43.90 31.70
CA THR A 137 -6.99 -44.59 32.86
C THR A 137 -7.39 -46.04 32.60
N ALA A 138 -7.43 -46.48 31.34
CA ALA A 138 -7.80 -47.85 30.94
C ALA A 138 -7.18 -48.20 29.57
N ALA A 139 -7.35 -49.46 29.15
CA ALA A 139 -7.10 -49.89 27.78
C ALA A 139 -8.07 -49.25 26.76
N ALA A 140 -7.74 -49.33 25.48
CA ALA A 140 -8.55 -48.87 24.36
C ALA A 140 -8.90 -47.37 24.38
N ARG A 141 -8.04 -46.52 24.99
CA ARG A 141 -8.14 -45.06 24.89
C ARG A 141 -7.36 -44.59 23.68
N ALA A 142 -8.03 -43.88 22.78
CA ALA A 142 -7.43 -43.36 21.56
C ALA A 142 -6.97 -41.91 21.75
N HIS A 143 -5.80 -41.61 21.19
CA HIS A 143 -5.24 -40.27 21.07
C HIS A 143 -4.77 -40.05 19.66
N PHE A 144 -4.89 -38.82 19.19
CA PHE A 144 -4.65 -38.44 17.81
C PHE A 144 -3.56 -37.38 17.79
N PHE A 145 -2.57 -37.52 16.91
CA PHE A 145 -1.45 -36.58 16.80
C PHE A 145 -1.13 -36.30 15.32
N GLU A 146 -0.97 -35.04 14.97
CA GLU A 146 -0.57 -34.59 13.64
C GLU A 146 0.27 -33.31 13.72
N ASN A 147 0.67 -32.79 12.55
CA ASN A 147 1.37 -31.51 12.41
C ASN A 147 2.60 -31.40 13.32
N VAL A 148 3.44 -32.44 13.29
CA VAL A 148 4.53 -32.62 14.26
C VAL A 148 5.80 -31.90 13.80
N TYR A 149 6.42 -31.16 14.71
CA TYR A 149 7.65 -30.41 14.47
C TYR A 149 8.78 -30.86 15.39
N LEU A 150 10.01 -30.89 14.85
CA LEU A 150 11.25 -30.90 15.60
C LEU A 150 12.28 -30.03 14.88
N GLY A 151 12.81 -29.03 15.57
CA GLY A 151 13.83 -28.17 14.99
C GLY A 151 14.20 -26.99 15.88
N ALA A 152 14.82 -25.98 15.26
CA ALA A 152 15.15 -24.74 15.96
C ALA A 152 13.87 -23.94 16.28
N PRO A 153 13.80 -23.26 17.44
CA PRO A 153 12.60 -22.53 17.81
C PRO A 153 12.21 -21.46 16.78
N TRP A 154 10.92 -21.38 16.47
CA TRP A 154 10.38 -20.33 15.61
C TRP A 154 10.32 -19.01 16.37
N ARG A 155 10.76 -17.93 15.74
CA ARG A 155 10.81 -16.60 16.34
C ARG A 155 10.39 -15.53 15.37
N THR A 156 9.66 -14.56 15.88
CA THR A 156 9.32 -13.32 15.19
C THR A 156 10.62 -12.58 14.88
N SER A 157 10.85 -12.31 13.60
CA SER A 157 12.03 -11.55 13.16
C SER A 157 12.05 -10.19 13.84
N GLY A 158 13.21 -9.79 14.37
CA GLY A 158 13.37 -8.51 15.08
C GLY A 158 12.90 -8.49 16.53
N ASN A 159 12.33 -9.57 17.06
CA ASN A 159 11.93 -9.63 18.46
C ASN A 159 13.16 -9.57 19.39
N LEU A 160 13.12 -8.62 20.31
CA LEU A 160 14.17 -8.35 21.30
C LEU A 160 14.04 -9.24 22.55
N LEU A 161 12.90 -9.90 22.73
CA LEU A 161 12.67 -10.86 23.80
C LEU A 161 13.16 -12.26 23.42
N SER A 162 13.65 -13.04 24.39
CA SER A 162 14.06 -14.42 24.16
C SER A 162 12.91 -15.31 23.70
N PHE A 163 13.24 -16.45 23.10
CA PHE A 163 12.24 -17.45 22.71
C PHE A 163 11.36 -17.90 23.89
N ASN A 164 11.91 -18.02 25.10
CA ASN A 164 11.13 -18.46 26.26
C ASN A 164 10.02 -17.46 26.61
N VAL A 165 10.33 -16.16 26.53
CA VAL A 165 9.34 -15.10 26.74
C VAL A 165 8.35 -15.06 25.60
N GLU A 166 8.84 -15.11 24.37
CA GLU A 166 8.03 -15.04 23.17
C GLU A 166 6.99 -16.17 23.13
N SER A 167 7.43 -17.41 23.27
CA SER A 167 6.58 -18.61 23.14
C SER A 167 5.62 -18.88 24.30
N GLY A 168 5.42 -17.93 25.22
CA GLY A 168 4.53 -18.16 26.36
C GLY A 168 5.05 -19.21 27.35
N GLY A 169 6.36 -19.38 27.45
CA GLY A 169 6.99 -20.27 28.43
C GLY A 169 7.09 -21.72 28.00
N GLU A 170 7.51 -22.00 26.77
CA GLU A 170 7.79 -23.36 26.29
C GLU A 170 8.95 -24.05 27.02
N ILE A 171 9.91 -23.27 27.53
CA ILE A 171 11.01 -23.79 28.35
C ILE A 171 10.60 -23.79 29.82
N ASP A 172 10.24 -22.63 30.36
CA ASP A 172 9.80 -22.45 31.74
C ASP A 172 9.03 -21.10 31.95
N ALA A 173 8.70 -20.73 33.19
CA ALA A 173 8.07 -19.44 33.53
C ALA A 173 9.07 -18.31 33.86
N THR A 174 10.38 -18.56 33.83
CA THR A 174 11.41 -17.61 34.35
C THR A 174 11.54 -16.34 33.51
N GLY A 175 11.06 -16.36 32.25
CA GLY A 175 10.97 -15.19 31.41
C GLY A 175 9.95 -14.14 31.88
N TRP A 176 9.13 -14.46 32.88
CA TRP A 176 8.06 -13.61 33.40
C TRP A 176 8.14 -13.44 34.91
N ALA A 177 7.75 -12.25 35.38
CA ALA A 177 7.77 -11.87 36.79
C ALA A 177 6.43 -11.30 37.24
N VAL A 178 6.10 -11.55 38.50
CA VAL A 178 5.00 -10.87 39.19
C VAL A 178 5.30 -9.38 39.24
N ASP A 179 4.29 -8.56 38.93
CA ASP A 179 4.40 -7.11 38.99
C ASP A 179 3.48 -6.51 40.06
N THR A 180 2.20 -6.86 40.06
CA THR A 180 1.25 -6.40 41.08
C THR A 180 0.11 -7.41 41.24
N ASN A 181 -0.24 -7.73 42.50
CA ASN A 181 -1.46 -8.46 42.87
C ASN A 181 -1.72 -9.74 42.04
N SER A 182 -0.66 -10.50 41.77
CA SER A 182 -0.74 -11.69 40.94
C SER A 182 0.27 -12.75 41.34
N THR A 183 0.04 -13.97 40.88
CA THR A 183 1.06 -15.03 40.78
C THR A 183 1.25 -15.39 39.32
N VAL A 184 2.48 -15.76 38.95
CA VAL A 184 2.84 -16.17 37.59
C VAL A 184 3.24 -17.65 37.58
N SER A 185 2.67 -18.43 36.67
CA SER A 185 3.03 -19.83 36.44
C SER A 185 2.90 -20.19 34.96
N ARG A 186 3.36 -21.39 34.57
CA ARG A 186 3.01 -21.97 33.28
C ARG A 186 1.61 -22.58 33.34
N ASP A 187 0.96 -22.68 32.19
CA ASP A 187 -0.32 -23.36 32.01
C ASP A 187 -0.38 -23.94 30.59
N VAL A 188 -1.03 -25.10 30.40
CA VAL A 188 -1.10 -25.79 29.09
C VAL A 188 -2.57 -25.95 28.69
N PRO A 189 -3.22 -24.86 28.25
CA PRO A 189 -4.61 -24.89 27.80
C PRO A 189 -4.75 -25.58 26.43
N MET A 190 -5.94 -26.09 26.14
CA MET A 190 -6.26 -26.71 24.84
C MET A 190 -6.59 -25.61 23.84
N VAL A 191 -5.55 -24.93 23.34
CA VAL A 191 -5.67 -23.88 22.33
C VAL A 191 -5.46 -24.48 20.95
N GLN A 192 -6.41 -24.19 20.06
CA GLN A 192 -6.33 -24.55 18.65
C GLN A 192 -5.74 -23.37 17.86
N TRP A 193 -4.58 -23.59 17.26
CA TRP A 193 -3.98 -22.66 16.30
C TRP A 193 -4.31 -23.07 14.86
N PRO A 194 -4.31 -22.12 13.90
CA PRO A 194 -4.23 -22.46 12.49
C PRO A 194 -3.06 -23.42 12.24
N VAL A 195 -3.25 -24.39 11.34
CA VAL A 195 -2.25 -25.46 11.08
C VAL A 195 -0.88 -24.90 10.69
N SER A 196 -0.86 -23.76 10.01
CA SER A 196 0.33 -23.05 9.54
C SER A 196 0.91 -22.01 10.50
N TRP A 197 0.31 -21.83 11.68
CA TRP A 197 0.73 -20.79 12.63
C TRP A 197 1.76 -21.32 13.63
N TYR A 198 3.06 -21.19 13.34
CA TYR A 198 4.15 -21.82 14.13
C TYR A 198 4.77 -20.92 15.22
N TYR A 199 4.34 -19.65 15.32
CA TYR A 199 4.86 -18.68 16.29
C TYR A 199 4.24 -18.78 17.70
N SER A 200 3.28 -19.67 17.87
CA SER A 200 2.61 -19.90 19.15
C SER A 200 2.75 -21.35 19.60
N GLY A 201 2.86 -21.51 20.91
CA GLY A 201 3.09 -22.78 21.57
C GLY A 201 1.81 -23.47 22.01
N GLY A 202 2.00 -24.55 22.75
CA GLY A 202 0.99 -25.24 23.56
C GLY A 202 1.06 -24.83 25.04
N CYS A 203 2.17 -24.23 25.46
CA CYS A 203 2.31 -23.58 26.76
C CYS A 203 1.86 -22.12 26.69
N THR A 204 1.35 -21.63 27.81
CA THR A 204 1.07 -20.20 28.02
C THR A 204 1.59 -19.78 29.38
N ILE A 205 1.86 -18.49 29.54
CA ILE A 205 2.10 -17.91 30.85
C ILE A 205 0.77 -17.49 31.45
N LYS A 206 0.52 -17.96 32.67
CA LYS A 206 -0.69 -17.73 33.44
C LYS A 206 -0.43 -16.72 34.55
N MET A 207 -1.14 -15.61 34.49
CA MET A 207 -1.30 -14.68 35.60
C MET A 207 -2.58 -15.04 36.37
N THR A 208 -2.46 -15.34 37.66
CA THR A 208 -3.62 -15.53 38.55
C THR A 208 -3.73 -14.36 39.51
N VAL A 209 -4.88 -13.71 39.58
CA VAL A 209 -5.14 -12.55 40.44
C VAL A 209 -5.26 -13.00 41.90
N THR A 210 -4.50 -12.37 42.80
CA THR A 210 -4.46 -12.78 44.22
C THR A 210 -5.51 -12.12 45.10
N ALA A 211 -5.91 -10.89 44.79
CA ALA A 211 -6.93 -10.11 45.50
C ALA A 211 -7.70 -9.22 44.52
N ASN A 212 -8.88 -8.70 44.92
CA ASN A 212 -9.64 -7.78 44.07
C ASN A 212 -8.84 -6.48 43.84
N GLY A 213 -8.80 -6.00 42.59
CA GLY A 213 -8.08 -4.78 42.20
C GLY A 213 -7.28 -4.96 40.91
N ASN A 214 -6.43 -3.99 40.58
CA ASN A 214 -5.55 -4.12 39.42
C ASN A 214 -4.53 -5.24 39.65
N ALA A 215 -4.27 -6.03 38.61
CA ALA A 215 -3.28 -7.10 38.65
C ALA A 215 -2.47 -7.11 37.35
N SER A 216 -1.17 -7.35 37.46
CA SER A 216 -0.25 -7.36 36.32
C SER A 216 0.91 -8.33 36.52
N MET A 217 1.47 -8.75 35.39
CA MET A 217 2.78 -9.39 35.27
C MET A 217 3.57 -8.71 34.17
N LYS A 218 4.88 -8.95 34.11
CA LYS A 218 5.76 -8.38 33.10
C LYS A 218 6.86 -9.35 32.69
N THR A 219 7.50 -9.07 31.56
CA THR A 219 8.73 -9.77 31.18
C THR A 219 9.81 -9.52 32.24
N ALA A 220 10.53 -10.57 32.63
CA ALA A 220 11.71 -10.47 33.48
C ALA A 220 12.90 -9.88 32.70
N GLU A 221 12.93 -10.14 31.39
CA GLU A 221 13.88 -9.54 30.45
C GLU A 221 13.51 -8.08 30.15
N ALA A 222 14.53 -7.22 30.11
CA ALA A 222 14.41 -5.80 29.78
C ALA A 222 15.41 -5.44 28.67
N PRO A 223 15.09 -5.74 27.39
CA PRO A 223 15.97 -5.44 26.27
C PRO A 223 16.32 -3.95 26.17
N ALA A 224 17.52 -3.66 25.66
CA ALA A 224 18.00 -2.31 25.46
C ALA A 224 17.20 -1.56 24.38
N VAL A 225 17.02 -0.26 24.58
CA VAL A 225 16.32 0.62 23.63
C VAL A 225 17.09 1.90 23.34
N VAL A 226 16.75 2.54 22.22
CA VAL A 226 17.31 3.82 21.80
C VAL A 226 16.25 4.91 21.97
N PRO A 227 16.50 5.98 22.76
CA PRO A 227 15.60 7.13 22.83
C PRO A 227 15.29 7.72 21.46
N GLY A 228 14.02 8.07 21.22
CA GLY A 228 13.54 8.58 19.94
C GLY A 228 13.15 7.50 18.91
N THR A 229 13.48 6.23 19.16
CA THR A 229 13.02 5.11 18.32
C THR A 229 11.65 4.62 18.79
N GLU A 230 10.75 4.36 17.85
CA GLU A 230 9.46 3.73 18.12
C GLU A 230 9.61 2.21 18.29
N TYR A 231 8.94 1.66 19.30
CA TYR A 231 8.86 0.23 19.56
C TYR A 231 7.41 -0.23 19.51
N VAL A 232 7.18 -1.44 19.01
CA VAL A 232 5.89 -2.14 19.05
C VAL A 232 6.00 -3.31 20.01
N GLY A 233 5.03 -3.39 20.92
CA GLY A 233 4.76 -4.54 21.78
C GLY A 233 3.52 -5.26 21.30
N SER A 234 3.53 -6.60 21.26
CA SER A 234 2.31 -7.38 21.01
C SER A 234 2.32 -8.69 21.77
N ALA A 235 1.14 -9.20 22.11
CA ALA A 235 0.98 -10.55 22.66
C ALA A 235 -0.44 -11.08 22.37
N TYR A 236 -0.60 -12.40 22.33
CA TYR A 236 -1.91 -13.03 22.43
C TYR A 236 -2.33 -13.08 23.90
N LEU A 237 -3.55 -12.64 24.17
CA LEU A 237 -4.17 -12.65 25.49
C LEU A 237 -5.41 -13.56 25.49
N SER A 238 -5.54 -14.40 26.51
CA SER A 238 -6.78 -15.12 26.82
C SER A 238 -7.41 -14.51 28.08
N PRO A 239 -8.42 -13.65 27.92
CA PRO A 239 -9.05 -12.96 29.03
C PRO A 239 -9.99 -13.90 29.83
N PRO A 240 -10.19 -13.66 31.14
CA PRO A 240 -11.03 -14.53 31.97
C PRO A 240 -12.53 -14.44 31.63
N THR A 241 -12.99 -13.29 31.10
CA THR A 241 -14.37 -13.04 30.70
C THR A 241 -14.41 -12.06 29.54
N ALA A 242 -15.49 -12.04 28.75
CA ALA A 242 -15.67 -11.06 27.68
C ALA A 242 -15.61 -9.59 28.19
N GLY A 243 -16.07 -9.34 29.43
CA GLY A 243 -16.09 -8.00 30.03
C GLY A 243 -14.82 -7.59 30.79
N ALA A 244 -13.78 -8.43 30.82
CA ALA A 244 -12.54 -8.11 31.55
C ALA A 244 -11.74 -7.00 30.84
N SER A 245 -11.25 -6.01 31.58
CA SER A 245 -10.40 -4.96 31.00
C SER A 245 -8.93 -5.42 30.96
N CYS A 246 -8.63 -6.31 30.01
CA CYS A 246 -7.28 -6.83 29.79
C CYS A 246 -6.45 -5.87 28.93
N TRP A 247 -5.15 -5.80 29.14
CA TRP A 247 -4.27 -4.88 28.43
C TRP A 247 -2.84 -5.40 28.30
N ILE A 248 -2.11 -4.82 27.34
CA ILE A 248 -0.65 -4.86 27.27
C ILE A 248 -0.08 -3.45 27.37
N GLU A 249 1.17 -3.33 27.83
CA GLU A 249 1.82 -2.06 28.12
C GLU A 249 3.32 -2.15 27.88
N LEU A 250 3.87 -1.21 27.10
CA LEU A 250 5.30 -0.96 27.04
C LEU A 250 5.68 -0.06 28.21
N ARG A 251 6.75 -0.42 28.91
CA ARG A 251 7.27 0.33 30.05
C ARG A 251 8.74 0.65 29.84
N TRP A 252 9.06 1.92 29.71
CA TRP A 252 10.43 2.37 29.53
C TRP A 252 11.11 2.63 30.86
N LEU A 253 12.31 2.10 31.01
CA LEU A 253 13.11 2.18 32.21
C LEU A 253 14.39 2.95 31.89
N ASN A 254 14.87 3.75 32.84
CA ASN A 254 16.19 4.37 32.73
C ASN A 254 17.33 3.37 33.03
N ALA A 255 18.58 3.81 32.92
CA ALA A 255 19.76 2.97 33.18
C ALA A 255 19.84 2.41 34.62
N SER A 256 19.10 2.99 35.57
CA SER A 256 18.99 2.52 36.95
C SER A 256 17.80 1.57 37.17
N GLY A 257 17.06 1.21 36.12
CA GLY A 257 15.88 0.34 36.21
C GLY A 257 14.62 1.04 36.76
N THR A 258 14.61 2.38 36.81
CA THR A 258 13.44 3.14 37.25
C THR A 258 12.49 3.40 36.08
N LEU A 259 11.20 3.17 36.29
CA LEU A 259 10.16 3.45 35.31
C LEU A 259 10.08 4.96 35.02
N ILE A 260 10.15 5.36 33.75
CA ILE A 260 10.07 6.76 33.33
C ILE A 260 8.83 7.07 32.47
N SER A 261 8.31 6.09 31.74
CA SER A 261 7.10 6.25 30.93
C SER A 261 6.45 4.91 30.64
N THR A 262 5.16 4.94 30.29
CA THR A 262 4.38 3.78 29.89
C THR A 262 3.45 4.12 28.74
N LYS A 263 3.22 3.17 27.84
CA LYS A 263 2.16 3.21 26.83
C LYS A 263 1.35 1.93 26.93
N ARG A 264 0.04 2.07 27.10
CA ARG A 264 -0.89 0.95 27.33
C ARG A 264 -1.90 0.87 26.20
N ALA A 265 -2.23 -0.35 25.80
CA ALA A 265 -3.35 -0.65 24.93
C ALA A 265 -4.29 -1.67 25.58
N VAL A 266 -5.58 -1.35 25.60
CA VAL A 266 -6.63 -2.21 26.16
C VAL A 266 -7.20 -3.10 25.07
N LEU A 267 -7.30 -4.39 25.35
CA LEU A 267 -7.93 -5.38 24.48
C LEU A 267 -9.45 -5.23 24.52
N ALA A 268 -10.07 -5.05 23.35
CA ALA A 268 -11.52 -5.07 23.18
C ALA A 268 -11.97 -6.45 22.68
N GLN A 269 -11.88 -7.44 23.56
CA GLN A 269 -12.19 -8.83 23.23
C GLN A 269 -13.71 -9.10 23.06
N PRO A 270 -14.11 -9.94 22.10
CA PRO A 270 -15.51 -10.38 21.99
C PRO A 270 -15.88 -11.54 22.93
N SER A 271 -14.90 -12.33 23.39
CA SER A 271 -15.14 -13.54 24.20
C SER A 271 -13.92 -13.89 25.08
N THR A 272 -13.85 -15.12 25.61
CA THR A 272 -12.71 -15.67 26.38
C THR A 272 -11.68 -16.40 25.51
N GLY A 273 -11.76 -16.24 24.19
CA GLY A 273 -10.79 -16.80 23.24
C GLY A 273 -9.38 -16.22 23.36
N VAL A 274 -8.53 -16.49 22.38
CA VAL A 274 -7.15 -16.00 22.35
C VAL A 274 -7.06 -14.88 21.31
N PHE A 275 -6.72 -13.66 21.73
CA PHE A 275 -6.75 -12.47 20.88
C PHE A 275 -5.44 -11.72 20.93
N ARG A 276 -4.94 -11.29 19.76
CA ARG A 276 -3.72 -10.50 19.69
C ARG A 276 -4.02 -9.04 19.98
N GLN A 277 -3.23 -8.44 20.87
CA GLN A 277 -3.23 -7.00 21.12
C GLN A 277 -1.87 -6.42 20.73
N TYR A 278 -1.87 -5.19 20.21
CA TYR A 278 -0.65 -4.39 20.01
C TYR A 278 -0.68 -3.10 20.81
N VAL A 279 0.52 -2.59 21.07
CA VAL A 279 0.78 -1.27 21.61
C VAL A 279 2.05 -0.77 20.96
N SER A 280 2.16 0.53 20.70
CA SER A 280 3.41 1.14 20.26
C SER A 280 3.72 2.42 21.03
N GLY A 281 4.96 2.86 20.94
CA GLY A 281 5.34 4.17 21.41
C GLY A 281 6.81 4.48 21.21
N ILE A 282 7.11 5.78 21.16
CA ILE A 282 8.47 6.30 21.04
C ILE A 282 9.16 6.22 22.40
N ALA A 283 10.34 5.59 22.44
CA ALA A 283 11.15 5.54 23.65
C ALA A 283 11.52 6.98 24.10
N PRO A 284 11.15 7.40 25.33
CA PRO A 284 11.38 8.77 25.78
C PRO A 284 12.86 9.04 26.02
N ALA A 285 13.21 10.32 26.15
CA ALA A 285 14.56 10.73 26.57
C ALA A 285 14.95 10.05 27.89
N GLY A 286 16.17 9.49 27.94
CA GLY A 286 16.68 8.77 29.11
C GLY A 286 16.23 7.31 29.23
N ALA A 287 15.42 6.79 28.31
CA ALA A 287 15.12 5.36 28.23
C ALA A 287 16.39 4.56 27.90
N ALA A 288 16.63 3.49 28.66
CA ALA A 288 17.74 2.55 28.44
C ALA A 288 17.22 1.14 28.13
N THR A 289 16.13 0.71 28.76
CA THR A 289 15.49 -0.58 28.50
C THR A 289 13.97 -0.46 28.43
N VAL A 290 13.32 -1.49 27.89
CA VAL A 290 11.86 -1.61 27.85
C VAL A 290 11.44 -2.99 28.35
N VAL A 291 10.30 -3.08 29.04
CA VAL A 291 9.64 -4.35 29.36
C VAL A 291 8.23 -4.36 28.80
N LEU A 292 7.74 -5.55 28.44
CA LEU A 292 6.33 -5.76 28.10
C LEU A 292 5.60 -6.19 29.37
N ALA A 293 4.58 -5.43 29.75
CA ALA A 293 3.70 -5.74 30.86
C ALA A 293 2.29 -6.03 30.35
N THR A 294 1.55 -6.81 31.12
CA THR A 294 0.20 -7.25 30.76
C THR A 294 -0.63 -7.40 32.03
N GLY A 295 -1.92 -7.13 31.97
CA GLY A 295 -2.72 -7.19 33.18
C GLY A 295 -4.22 -7.04 32.96
N ILE A 296 -4.92 -6.95 34.09
CA ILE A 296 -6.37 -6.78 34.17
C ILE A 296 -6.63 -5.57 35.10
N THR A 297 -7.41 -4.61 34.61
CA THR A 297 -7.92 -3.49 35.44
C THR A 297 -9.15 -3.94 36.20
N SER A 298 -9.25 -3.60 37.49
CA SER A 298 -10.40 -3.95 38.36
C SER A 298 -10.70 -5.45 38.39
N ALA A 299 -9.66 -6.27 38.47
CA ALA A 299 -9.77 -7.72 38.44
C ALA A 299 -10.41 -8.28 39.73
N THR A 300 -11.08 -9.42 39.60
CA THR A 300 -11.58 -10.20 40.73
C THR A 300 -10.54 -11.26 41.10
N ALA A 301 -10.36 -11.52 42.40
CA ALA A 301 -9.51 -12.60 42.88
C ALA A 301 -9.80 -13.93 42.17
N ALA A 302 -8.76 -14.70 41.90
CA ALA A 302 -8.77 -15.95 41.12
C ALA A 302 -9.07 -15.81 39.62
N GLN A 303 -9.31 -14.62 39.08
CA GLN A 303 -9.32 -14.44 37.62
C GLN A 303 -7.95 -14.80 37.03
N VAL A 304 -7.99 -15.34 35.81
CA VAL A 304 -6.80 -15.80 35.08
C VAL A 304 -6.70 -15.09 33.74
N LEU A 305 -5.53 -14.50 33.47
CA LEU A 305 -5.13 -14.03 32.15
C LEU A 305 -3.99 -14.93 31.66
N ARG A 306 -4.09 -15.43 30.42
CA ARG A 306 -3.02 -16.21 29.79
C ARG A 306 -2.40 -15.48 28.62
N ILE A 307 -1.11 -15.71 28.39
CA ILE A 307 -0.31 -14.98 27.42
C ILE A 307 0.61 -15.92 26.63
N ASP A 308 0.72 -15.63 25.33
CA ASP A 308 1.60 -16.28 24.36
C ASP A 308 2.04 -15.26 23.28
N SER A 309 3.05 -15.61 22.48
CA SER A 309 3.68 -14.83 21.40
C SER A 309 3.97 -13.38 21.77
N ALA A 310 4.66 -13.20 22.91
CA ALA A 310 5.08 -11.89 23.37
C ALA A 310 6.23 -11.33 22.53
N VAL A 311 6.02 -10.17 21.93
CA VAL A 311 6.97 -9.50 21.04
C VAL A 311 7.22 -8.10 21.55
N VAL A 312 8.50 -7.71 21.57
CA VAL A 312 8.94 -6.32 21.62
C VAL A 312 9.97 -6.14 20.52
N GLN A 313 9.72 -5.22 19.60
CA GLN A 313 10.63 -4.96 18.49
C GLN A 313 10.61 -3.48 18.11
N VAL A 314 11.62 -3.05 17.35
CA VAL A 314 11.59 -1.74 16.69
C VAL A 314 10.37 -1.72 15.74
N ALA A 315 9.59 -0.65 15.82
CA ALA A 315 8.42 -0.50 14.96
C ALA A 315 8.86 -0.45 13.49
N VAL A 316 8.26 -1.32 12.67
CA VAL A 316 8.40 -1.23 11.21
C VAL A 316 7.22 -0.40 10.72
N PRO A 317 7.45 0.66 9.93
CA PRO A 317 6.36 1.42 9.33
C PRO A 317 5.44 0.49 8.53
N ILE A 318 4.11 0.65 8.69
CA ILE A 318 3.11 -0.16 7.96
C ILE A 318 3.33 -0.03 6.45
N ILE A 319 3.69 1.18 6.01
CA ILE A 319 4.11 1.46 4.65
C ILE A 319 5.54 1.97 4.69
N ALA A 320 6.42 1.31 3.92
CA ALA A 320 7.83 1.65 3.84
C ALA A 320 8.02 3.14 3.48
N GLY A 321 8.93 3.82 4.18
CA GLY A 321 9.20 5.25 4.00
C GLY A 321 8.22 6.19 4.69
N SER A 322 7.15 5.68 5.32
CA SER A 322 6.22 6.51 6.09
C SER A 322 6.89 7.10 7.34
N VAL A 323 6.62 8.38 7.61
CA VAL A 323 7.00 9.07 8.85
C VAL A 323 5.91 9.02 9.93
N VAL A 324 4.77 8.38 9.65
CA VAL A 324 3.65 8.23 10.59
C VAL A 324 3.96 7.09 11.57
N PRO A 325 3.92 7.34 12.90
CA PRO A 325 4.11 6.30 13.91
C PRO A 325 3.07 5.18 13.81
N PHE A 326 3.42 3.98 14.27
CA PHE A 326 2.55 2.82 14.23
C PHE A 326 1.21 3.05 14.94
N GLU A 327 1.19 3.79 16.06
CA GLU A 327 -0.05 4.10 16.81
C GLU A 327 -1.04 4.97 16.01
N ASP A 328 -0.51 5.83 15.15
CA ASP A 328 -1.30 6.77 14.33
C ASP A 328 -1.71 6.17 12.97
N ALA A 329 -1.03 5.10 12.56
CA ALA A 329 -1.23 4.43 11.27
C ALA A 329 -2.12 3.18 11.34
N SER A 330 -1.98 2.37 12.40
CA SER A 330 -2.66 1.06 12.56
C SER A 330 -3.91 1.09 13.44
N PHE A 331 -4.03 2.09 14.32
CA PHE A 331 -5.13 2.21 15.28
C PHE A 331 -5.28 1.04 16.27
N GLU A 332 -4.27 0.17 16.41
CA GLU A 332 -4.35 -1.01 17.28
C GLU A 332 -4.58 -0.69 18.76
N ALA A 333 -4.06 0.45 19.22
CA ALA A 333 -4.14 0.88 20.62
C ALA A 333 -5.25 1.91 20.89
N GLY A 334 -5.74 2.60 19.86
CA GLY A 334 -6.70 3.69 19.98
C GLY A 334 -6.83 4.48 18.67
N ILE A 335 -7.23 5.74 18.75
CA ILE A 335 -7.32 6.63 17.59
C ILE A 335 -6.01 7.38 17.29
N GLY A 336 -4.90 7.01 17.94
CA GLY A 336 -3.64 7.74 17.86
C GLY A 336 -3.78 9.22 18.26
N GLN A 337 -3.10 10.10 17.54
CA GLN A 337 -3.18 11.55 17.66
C GLN A 337 -4.31 12.18 16.82
N TRP A 338 -5.20 11.37 16.26
CA TRP A 338 -6.25 11.88 15.38
C TRP A 338 -7.32 12.67 16.13
N THR A 339 -7.71 13.79 15.55
CA THR A 339 -8.71 14.71 16.10
C THR A 339 -9.68 15.19 15.02
N VAL A 340 -10.87 15.61 15.44
CA VAL A 340 -11.84 16.28 14.56
C VAL A 340 -11.59 17.78 14.64
N ALA A 341 -11.04 18.36 13.59
CA ALA A 341 -10.73 19.78 13.52
C ALA A 341 -11.97 20.65 13.26
N SER A 342 -12.93 20.12 12.50
CA SER A 342 -14.23 20.75 12.24
C SER A 342 -15.25 19.74 11.73
N GLY A 343 -16.54 20.07 11.82
CA GLY A 343 -17.65 19.20 11.41
C GLY A 343 -18.25 18.42 12.59
N VAL A 344 -19.03 17.39 12.27
CA VAL A 344 -19.81 16.60 13.25
C VAL A 344 -19.37 15.14 13.36
N ALA A 345 -18.30 14.76 12.65
CA ALA A 345 -17.77 13.41 12.74
C ALA A 345 -17.29 13.09 14.17
N THR A 346 -17.36 11.82 14.54
CA THR A 346 -16.74 11.26 15.73
C THR A 346 -15.74 10.19 15.33
N LEU A 347 -14.70 10.04 16.16
CA LEU A 347 -13.62 9.08 15.96
C LEU A 347 -13.64 8.04 17.06
N ALA A 348 -13.56 6.77 16.69
CA ALA A 348 -13.43 5.67 17.64
C ALA A 348 -12.52 4.58 17.05
N ARG A 349 -11.76 3.88 17.88
CA ARG A 349 -11.16 2.61 17.46
C ARG A 349 -12.27 1.58 17.30
N SER A 350 -12.14 0.69 16.33
CA SER A 350 -13.08 -0.40 16.14
C SER A 350 -13.18 -1.34 17.35
N THR A 351 -14.38 -1.89 17.54
CA THR A 351 -14.66 -2.94 18.53
C THR A 351 -15.83 -3.80 18.04
N PRO A 352 -15.85 -5.12 18.32
CA PRO A 352 -14.79 -5.90 18.96
C PRO A 352 -13.63 -6.23 17.98
N TRP A 353 -12.60 -6.91 18.48
CA TRP A 353 -11.43 -7.39 17.73
C TRP A 353 -11.80 -8.09 16.39
N ASN A 354 -11.08 -7.75 15.31
CA ASN A 354 -11.06 -8.43 14.00
C ASN A 354 -12.42 -8.60 13.28
N SER A 355 -13.24 -7.55 13.22
CA SER A 355 -14.43 -7.55 12.35
C SER A 355 -14.17 -7.07 10.90
N VAL A 356 -13.26 -6.10 10.64
CA VAL A 356 -12.91 -5.52 9.32
C VAL A 356 -11.53 -4.80 9.38
N ALA A 357 -10.39 -5.50 9.38
CA ALA A 357 -9.05 -4.87 9.43
C ALA A 357 -8.27 -5.02 8.11
N TYR A 358 -7.48 -4.01 7.73
CA TYR A 358 -6.50 -4.12 6.64
C TYR A 358 -5.15 -4.53 7.21
N ASN A 359 -4.73 -3.87 8.29
CA ASN A 359 -3.55 -4.21 9.08
C ASN A 359 -3.96 -4.55 10.52
N GLY A 360 -3.33 -5.57 11.10
CA GLY A 360 -3.60 -5.92 12.50
C GLY A 360 -5.02 -6.45 12.72
N ALA A 361 -5.70 -5.94 13.75
CA ALA A 361 -7.01 -6.39 14.19
C ALA A 361 -7.99 -5.26 14.54
N TYR A 362 -7.52 -4.01 14.55
CA TYR A 362 -8.33 -2.81 14.78
C TYR A 362 -8.11 -1.78 13.68
N TRP A 363 -9.00 -0.80 13.61
CA TRP A 363 -8.97 0.30 12.64
C TRP A 363 -9.67 1.51 13.24
N LEU A 364 -9.57 2.66 12.57
CA LEU A 364 -10.30 3.86 12.93
C LEU A 364 -11.70 3.83 12.31
N ILE A 365 -12.71 4.05 13.14
CA ILE A 365 -14.10 4.28 12.74
C ILE A 365 -14.39 5.78 12.80
N VAL A 366 -14.85 6.31 11.67
CA VAL A 366 -15.36 7.67 11.52
C VAL A 366 -16.87 7.58 11.33
N THR A 367 -17.64 8.15 12.25
CA THR A 367 -19.11 8.19 12.15
C THR A 367 -19.58 9.63 12.04
N SER A 368 -20.47 9.91 11.10
CA SER A 368 -21.09 11.25 10.99
C SER A 368 -22.54 11.23 11.44
N SER A 369 -22.97 12.21 12.25
CA SER A 369 -24.38 12.33 12.65
C SER A 369 -25.27 12.95 11.56
N THR A 370 -24.71 13.53 10.51
CA THR A 370 -25.44 14.14 9.39
C THR A 370 -24.72 13.92 8.05
N ALA A 371 -25.42 14.11 6.92
CA ALA A 371 -24.81 14.17 5.60
C ALA A 371 -24.04 15.49 5.44
N SER A 372 -22.82 15.56 5.94
CA SER A 372 -21.99 16.77 5.93
C SER A 372 -20.50 16.44 5.88
N THR A 373 -19.72 17.47 5.58
CA THR A 373 -18.26 17.39 5.56
C THR A 373 -17.68 17.61 6.95
N SER A 374 -16.70 16.78 7.32
CA SER A 374 -15.86 16.94 8.50
C SER A 374 -14.39 16.91 8.11
N VAL A 375 -13.54 17.51 8.94
CA VAL A 375 -12.09 17.56 8.73
C VAL A 375 -11.41 16.88 9.90
N LEU A 376 -10.66 15.83 9.62
CA LEU A 376 -9.86 15.09 10.58
C LEU A 376 -8.40 15.50 10.44
N LEU A 377 -7.68 15.60 11.56
CA LEU A 377 -6.25 15.91 11.57
C LEU A 377 -5.50 14.85 12.36
N SER A 378 -4.41 14.36 11.80
CA SER A 378 -3.44 13.53 12.50
C SER A 378 -2.47 14.36 13.36
N GLY A 379 -1.49 13.69 13.96
CA GLY A 379 -0.32 14.34 14.55
C GLY A 379 0.51 15.13 13.53
N ARG A 380 1.61 15.73 13.99
CA ARG A 380 2.56 16.43 13.12
C ARG A 380 3.83 15.60 12.98
N TYR A 381 4.23 15.33 11.74
CA TYR A 381 5.36 14.48 11.42
C TYR A 381 6.44 15.25 10.66
N PRO A 382 7.73 14.92 10.82
CA PRO A 382 8.82 15.64 10.16
C PRO A 382 8.73 15.50 8.63
N VAL A 383 9.01 16.60 7.92
CA VAL A 383 9.03 16.65 6.46
C VAL A 383 10.19 17.49 5.94
N THR A 384 10.56 17.26 4.68
CA THR A 384 11.60 18.02 3.97
C THR A 384 10.91 18.99 3.00
N PRO A 385 11.26 20.29 3.00
CA PRO A 385 10.68 21.27 2.07
C PRO A 385 11.17 21.04 0.63
N GLY A 386 10.35 21.40 -0.36
CA GLY A 386 10.71 21.37 -1.78
C GLY A 386 10.62 20.00 -2.47
N VAL A 387 10.23 18.95 -1.75
CA VAL A 387 10.00 17.61 -2.31
C VAL A 387 8.54 17.20 -2.17
N SER A 388 8.08 16.24 -2.99
CA SER A 388 6.71 15.73 -2.94
C SER A 388 6.51 14.77 -1.77
N TRP A 389 5.37 14.89 -1.11
CA TRP A 389 4.92 14.02 -0.04
C TRP A 389 3.52 13.51 -0.31
N ARG A 390 3.30 12.25 0.04
CA ARG A 390 2.04 11.55 -0.15
C ARG A 390 1.36 11.25 1.18
N PRO A 391 0.29 11.97 1.59
CA PRO A 391 -0.71 11.41 2.48
C PRO A 391 -1.46 10.29 1.77
N GLN A 392 -1.60 9.14 2.43
CA GLN A 392 -2.43 8.05 1.92
C GLN A 392 -3.07 7.26 3.06
N GLY A 393 -4.15 6.55 2.77
CA GLY A 393 -4.78 5.62 3.70
C GLY A 393 -5.56 4.53 2.98
N GLN A 394 -6.00 3.54 3.75
CA GLN A 394 -6.93 2.50 3.32
C GLN A 394 -8.30 2.83 3.90
N PHE A 395 -9.33 2.76 3.06
CA PHE A 395 -10.67 3.26 3.36
C PHE A 395 -11.74 2.23 3.00
N VAL A 396 -12.75 2.05 3.86
CA VAL A 396 -13.96 1.28 3.53
C VAL A 396 -15.19 2.08 3.92
N ALA A 397 -16.11 2.27 2.98
CA ALA A 397 -17.42 2.83 3.28
C ALA A 397 -18.42 1.71 3.62
N ALA A 398 -18.99 1.74 4.83
CA ALA A 398 -19.95 0.74 5.28
C ALA A 398 -21.36 0.93 4.67
N GLY A 399 -21.59 2.00 3.91
CA GLY A 399 -22.84 2.28 3.22
C GLY A 399 -22.87 3.68 2.58
N GLY A 400 -23.33 3.74 1.33
CA GLY A 400 -23.27 4.95 0.49
C GLY A 400 -21.84 5.32 0.10
N ALA A 401 -21.70 6.20 -0.91
CA ALA A 401 -20.39 6.66 -1.33
C ALA A 401 -19.90 7.81 -0.43
N TRP A 402 -18.68 7.70 0.09
CA TRP A 402 -18.06 8.76 0.89
C TRP A 402 -17.13 9.60 0.03
N GLY A 403 -17.16 10.93 0.19
CA GLY A 403 -16.10 11.79 -0.36
C GLY A 403 -14.91 11.82 0.58
N ILE A 404 -13.69 11.52 0.12
CA ILE A 404 -12.45 11.57 0.91
C ILE A 404 -11.41 12.40 0.17
N ALA A 405 -10.73 13.31 0.87
CA ALA A 405 -9.62 14.09 0.31
C ALA A 405 -8.41 14.07 1.27
N PRO A 406 -7.43 13.20 1.06
CA PRO A 406 -6.17 13.18 1.80
C PRO A 406 -5.34 14.41 1.45
N ASN A 407 -5.22 15.33 2.39
CA ASN A 407 -4.54 16.62 2.23
C ASN A 407 -3.44 16.78 3.30
N LEU A 408 -2.62 17.83 3.18
CA LEU A 408 -1.58 18.17 4.14
C LEU A 408 -1.72 19.59 4.67
N ARG A 409 -1.50 19.75 5.98
CA ARG A 409 -1.22 21.03 6.63
C ARG A 409 0.26 21.15 6.89
N TRP A 410 0.90 22.18 6.34
CA TRP A 410 2.33 22.41 6.45
C TRP A 410 2.65 23.38 7.57
N TYR A 411 3.61 23.03 8.42
CA TYR A 411 4.03 23.87 9.54
C TYR A 411 5.52 24.16 9.48
N ASN A 412 5.91 25.37 9.87
CA ASN A 412 7.32 25.73 10.02
C ASN A 412 7.93 25.15 11.31
N ALA A 413 9.23 25.35 11.52
CA ALA A 413 9.94 24.87 12.71
C ALA A 413 9.43 25.48 14.03
N ALA A 414 8.75 26.63 14.00
CA ALA A 414 8.08 27.24 15.14
C ALA A 414 6.66 26.70 15.37
N GLY A 415 6.19 25.73 14.57
CA GLY A 415 4.87 25.13 14.66
C GLY A 415 3.73 26.00 14.11
N THR A 416 4.03 27.07 13.38
CA THR A 416 3.04 27.94 12.71
C THR A 416 2.62 27.35 11.37
N LEU A 417 1.31 27.38 11.08
CA LEU A 417 0.77 26.91 9.78
C LEU A 417 1.28 27.82 8.65
N ILE A 418 1.85 27.21 7.61
CA ILE A 418 2.32 27.89 6.39
C ILE A 418 1.19 27.88 5.35
N SER A 419 0.67 26.68 5.05
CA SER A 419 -0.39 26.48 4.07
C SER A 419 -1.11 25.15 4.32
N THR A 420 -2.25 24.98 3.67
CA THR A 420 -3.03 23.74 3.65
C THR A 420 -3.29 23.39 2.20
N SER A 421 -3.02 22.14 1.78
CA SER A 421 -3.46 21.69 0.46
C SER A 421 -4.98 21.54 0.47
N ALA A 422 -5.59 21.82 -0.68
CA ALA A 422 -7.04 21.74 -0.85
C ALA A 422 -7.35 21.04 -2.17
N LEU A 423 -7.00 19.75 -2.23
CA LEU A 423 -7.34 18.91 -3.37
C LEU A 423 -8.79 18.42 -3.24
N PRO A 424 -9.48 18.21 -4.39
CA PRO A 424 -10.85 17.68 -4.40
C PRO A 424 -10.97 16.35 -3.67
N ALA A 425 -12.19 16.02 -3.24
CA ALA A 425 -12.49 14.73 -2.65
C ALA A 425 -12.81 13.70 -3.73
N ASP A 426 -12.21 12.52 -3.61
CA ASP A 426 -12.54 11.34 -4.39
C ASP A 426 -13.68 10.57 -3.73
N SER A 427 -14.45 9.85 -4.54
CA SER A 427 -15.61 9.09 -4.08
C SER A 427 -15.22 7.65 -3.79
N ILE A 428 -15.24 7.25 -2.52
CA ILE A 428 -15.10 5.86 -2.09
C ILE A 428 -16.46 5.15 -2.15
N PRO A 429 -16.63 4.12 -3.01
CA PRO A 429 -17.87 3.38 -3.12
C PRO A 429 -18.27 2.67 -1.82
N GLY A 430 -19.58 2.59 -1.58
CA GLY A 430 -20.17 1.85 -0.45
C GLY A 430 -20.30 0.35 -0.72
N ASP A 431 -19.31 -0.27 -1.35
CA ASP A 431 -19.30 -1.69 -1.75
C ASP A 431 -18.66 -2.62 -0.69
N GLY A 432 -18.16 -2.03 0.40
CA GLY A 432 -17.51 -2.77 1.49
C GLY A 432 -16.10 -3.25 1.19
N GLN A 433 -15.52 -2.85 0.04
CA GLN A 433 -14.12 -3.16 -0.30
C GLN A 433 -13.17 -2.12 0.26
N TRP A 434 -11.89 -2.50 0.40
CA TRP A 434 -10.81 -1.57 0.75
C TRP A 434 -10.38 -0.78 -0.47
N TRP A 435 -10.47 0.53 -0.36
CA TRP A 435 -10.01 1.48 -1.35
C TRP A 435 -8.80 2.25 -0.81
N ARG A 436 -7.79 2.41 -1.64
CA ARG A 436 -6.62 3.22 -1.32
C ARG A 436 -6.82 4.59 -1.96
N ASP A 437 -6.65 5.65 -1.18
CA ASP A 437 -6.74 7.03 -1.67
C ASP A 437 -5.53 7.83 -1.17
N TRP A 438 -5.00 8.70 -2.03
CA TRP A 438 -3.79 9.46 -1.81
C TRP A 438 -3.71 10.71 -2.70
N ASN A 439 -2.86 11.64 -2.28
CA ASN A 439 -2.49 12.79 -3.11
C ASN A 439 -1.00 13.06 -3.02
N ASP A 440 -0.39 13.59 -4.08
CA ASP A 440 1.02 14.00 -4.06
C ASP A 440 1.13 15.53 -3.98
N ILE A 441 1.77 16.01 -2.92
CA ILE A 441 1.80 17.43 -2.58
C ILE A 441 3.24 17.84 -2.27
N VAL A 442 3.73 18.86 -2.98
CA VAL A 442 5.06 19.43 -2.73
C VAL A 442 5.05 20.24 -1.44
N ALA A 443 5.99 19.93 -0.54
CA ALA A 443 6.17 20.68 0.69
C ALA A 443 6.64 22.12 0.39
N PRO A 444 5.95 23.16 0.89
CA PRO A 444 6.34 24.54 0.64
C PRO A 444 7.67 24.89 1.31
N ALA A 445 8.30 25.97 0.83
CA ALA A 445 9.53 26.48 1.43
C ALA A 445 9.33 26.76 2.94
N GLY A 446 10.28 26.30 3.77
CA GLY A 446 10.23 26.47 5.22
C GLY A 446 9.35 25.47 5.98
N ALA A 447 8.70 24.52 5.30
CA ALA A 447 8.03 23.40 5.96
C ALA A 447 9.04 22.54 6.74
N ALA A 448 8.69 22.23 8.00
CA ALA A 448 9.48 21.36 8.88
C ALA A 448 8.67 20.17 9.40
N THR A 449 7.34 20.33 9.56
CA THR A 449 6.42 19.24 9.87
C THR A 449 5.14 19.35 9.04
N ALA A 450 4.43 18.23 8.86
CA ALA A 450 3.11 18.22 8.26
C ALA A 450 2.14 17.37 9.09
N ALA A 451 0.86 17.77 9.09
CA ALA A 451 -0.24 16.94 9.57
C ALA A 451 -1.07 16.47 8.38
N ILE A 452 -1.51 15.21 8.41
CA ILE A 452 -2.46 14.68 7.44
C ILE A 452 -3.83 15.27 7.77
N GLN A 453 -4.45 15.89 6.78
CA GLN A 453 -5.82 16.38 6.84
C GLN A 453 -6.69 15.47 5.99
N LEU A 454 -7.58 14.69 6.62
CA LEU A 454 -8.61 13.97 5.89
C LEU A 454 -9.89 14.80 5.88
N THR A 455 -10.24 15.37 4.74
CA THR A 455 -11.57 15.96 4.54
C THR A 455 -12.51 14.84 4.11
N VAL A 456 -13.52 14.55 4.93
CA VAL A 456 -14.45 13.43 4.70
C VAL A 456 -15.87 13.95 4.59
N THR A 457 -16.63 13.50 3.60
CA THR A 457 -18.01 13.92 3.33
C THR A 457 -18.93 12.71 3.41
N ALA A 458 -19.77 12.71 4.45
CA ALA A 458 -20.69 11.61 4.71
C ALA A 458 -21.91 11.68 3.77
N PRO A 459 -22.36 10.55 3.19
CA PRO A 459 -23.53 10.51 2.31
C PRO A 459 -24.87 10.64 3.08
N ALA A 460 -24.89 10.27 4.36
CA ALA A 460 -26.08 10.21 5.17
C ALA A 460 -25.77 10.38 6.67
N ALA A 461 -26.80 10.61 7.47
CA ALA A 461 -26.71 10.51 8.93
C ALA A 461 -26.38 9.06 9.35
N ALA A 462 -25.57 8.91 10.40
CA ALA A 462 -25.05 7.64 10.90
C ALA A 462 -24.22 6.83 9.89
N ALA A 463 -23.83 7.42 8.75
CA ALA A 463 -22.88 6.78 7.85
C ALA A 463 -21.56 6.54 8.58
N THR A 464 -20.90 5.44 8.23
CA THR A 464 -19.61 5.05 8.80
C THR A 464 -18.57 4.85 7.71
N LEU A 465 -17.39 5.46 7.93
CA LEU A 465 -16.18 5.26 7.18
C LEU A 465 -15.16 4.57 8.08
N VAL A 466 -14.49 3.55 7.55
CA VAL A 466 -13.39 2.85 8.20
C VAL A 466 -12.09 3.32 7.57
N VAL A 467 -11.07 3.58 8.40
CA VAL A 467 -9.74 4.05 8.00
C VAL A 467 -8.66 3.19 8.65
N ASP A 468 -7.68 2.75 7.87
CA ASP A 468 -6.55 1.94 8.34
C ASP A 468 -5.27 2.23 7.51
N ALA A 469 -4.12 1.73 7.96
CA ALA A 469 -2.82 1.80 7.30
C ALA A 469 -2.46 3.20 6.75
N VAL A 470 -2.70 4.25 7.56
CA VAL A 470 -2.44 5.64 7.14
C VAL A 470 -0.93 5.91 7.10
N ALA A 471 -0.49 6.62 6.05
CA ALA A 471 0.91 6.95 5.86
C ALA A 471 1.13 8.37 5.33
N LEU A 472 2.33 8.87 5.59
CA LEU A 472 2.89 10.08 5.01
C LEU A 472 4.32 9.76 4.60
N LEU A 473 4.60 9.70 3.31
CA LEU A 473 5.92 9.36 2.80
C LEU A 473 6.40 10.35 1.75
N GLN A 474 7.71 10.55 1.67
CA GLN A 474 8.32 11.28 0.57
C GLN A 474 8.26 10.43 -0.69
N THR A 475 7.80 11.01 -1.81
CA THR A 475 7.69 10.30 -3.08
C THR A 475 8.06 11.21 -4.26
N VAL A 476 8.15 10.62 -5.45
CA VAL A 476 8.05 11.36 -6.72
C VAL A 476 6.57 11.38 -7.09
N ALA A 477 6.06 12.52 -7.59
CA ALA A 477 4.65 12.62 -7.95
C ALA A 477 4.24 11.54 -8.96
N ALA A 478 3.19 10.79 -8.63
CA ALA A 478 2.60 9.78 -9.50
C ALA A 478 2.04 10.42 -10.77
N PHE A 479 1.48 11.62 -10.66
CA PHE A 479 1.05 12.39 -11.82
C PHE A 479 1.62 13.80 -11.78
N ALA A 480 2.44 14.13 -12.77
CA ALA A 480 3.05 15.44 -12.90
C ALA A 480 2.81 16.03 -14.29
N ALA A 481 2.53 17.33 -14.34
CA ALA A 481 2.51 18.12 -15.57
C ALA A 481 3.64 19.16 -15.52
N THR A 482 4.43 19.24 -16.58
CA THR A 482 5.54 20.19 -16.71
C THR A 482 5.38 20.97 -18.01
N ALA A 483 5.19 22.29 -17.92
CA ALA A 483 5.14 23.16 -19.09
C ALA A 483 6.54 23.42 -19.66
N ASN A 484 6.69 23.28 -20.96
CA ASN A 484 7.86 23.67 -21.73
C ASN A 484 7.45 24.70 -22.79
N SER A 485 7.52 25.98 -22.41
CA SER A 485 7.13 27.09 -23.29
C SER A 485 8.02 27.22 -24.54
N ASN A 486 9.26 26.70 -24.51
CA ASN A 486 10.18 26.80 -25.64
C ASN A 486 9.79 25.93 -26.85
N ILE A 487 9.02 24.86 -26.61
CA ILE A 487 8.47 23.98 -27.65
C ILE A 487 6.93 24.00 -27.65
N GLY A 488 6.34 24.86 -26.81
CA GLY A 488 4.90 25.01 -26.66
C GLY A 488 4.19 23.73 -26.21
N SER A 489 4.79 22.88 -25.37
CA SER A 489 4.18 21.62 -24.96
C SER A 489 4.10 21.48 -23.44
N VAL A 490 3.18 20.65 -22.97
CA VAL A 490 3.16 20.18 -21.58
C VAL A 490 3.51 18.71 -21.56
N THR A 491 4.57 18.35 -20.84
CA THR A 491 4.91 16.94 -20.59
C THR A 491 4.12 16.44 -19.40
N LEU A 492 3.36 15.38 -19.61
CA LEU A 492 2.66 14.59 -18.60
C LEU A 492 3.50 13.37 -18.28
N VAL A 493 3.70 13.10 -16.99
CA VAL A 493 4.30 11.84 -16.53
C VAL A 493 3.35 11.22 -15.52
N LEU A 494 2.80 10.07 -15.88
CA LEU A 494 1.95 9.22 -15.06
C LEU A 494 2.79 7.99 -14.64
N ARG A 495 2.78 7.64 -13.35
CA ARG A 495 3.54 6.54 -12.74
C ARG A 495 2.60 5.72 -11.85
N GLU A 496 3.06 4.54 -11.47
CA GLU A 496 2.31 3.62 -10.60
C GLU A 496 0.96 3.23 -11.22
N LEU A 497 0.93 3.10 -12.54
CA LEU A 497 -0.24 2.62 -13.30
C LEU A 497 -0.30 1.09 -13.24
N ASP A 498 -1.49 0.52 -13.41
CA ASP A 498 -1.69 -0.93 -13.44
C ASP A 498 -1.74 -1.42 -14.90
N PRO A 499 -0.74 -2.20 -15.37
CA PRO A 499 -0.76 -2.75 -16.72
C PRO A 499 -1.99 -3.64 -16.94
N GLY A 500 -2.68 -3.45 -18.06
CA GLY A 500 -3.93 -4.13 -18.41
C GLY A 500 -5.17 -3.24 -18.30
N ASP A 501 -5.13 -2.16 -17.53
CA ASP A 501 -6.25 -1.22 -17.41
C ASP A 501 -6.37 -0.29 -18.61
N LEU A 502 -7.56 0.28 -18.80
CA LEU A 502 -7.89 1.27 -19.82
C LEU A 502 -7.72 2.68 -19.28
N LEU A 503 -6.86 3.49 -19.90
CA LEU A 503 -6.56 4.87 -19.53
C LEU A 503 -7.27 5.88 -20.44
N THR A 504 -7.89 6.89 -19.84
CA THR A 504 -8.34 8.10 -20.52
C THR A 504 -7.69 9.33 -19.90
N VAL A 505 -7.20 10.26 -20.71
CA VAL A 505 -6.54 11.49 -20.23
C VAL A 505 -7.24 12.72 -20.79
N TYR A 506 -7.62 13.62 -19.88
CA TYR A 506 -8.27 14.88 -20.15
C TYR A 506 -7.34 16.04 -19.81
N ARG A 507 -7.34 17.04 -20.68
CA ARG A 507 -6.94 18.41 -20.37
C ARG A 507 -8.16 19.17 -19.88
N ILE A 508 -7.98 19.90 -18.77
CA ILE A 508 -9.03 20.68 -18.13
C ILE A 508 -8.64 22.16 -18.15
N VAL A 509 -9.55 22.96 -18.71
CA VAL A 509 -9.45 24.43 -18.78
C VAL A 509 -10.74 25.02 -18.24
N GLY A 510 -10.70 25.55 -17.02
CA GLY A 510 -11.91 25.95 -16.31
C GLY A 510 -12.86 24.77 -16.12
N ALA A 511 -14.05 24.82 -16.74
CA ALA A 511 -15.04 23.75 -16.71
C ALA A 511 -15.01 22.82 -17.94
N THR A 512 -14.17 23.13 -18.93
CA THR A 512 -14.10 22.38 -20.19
C THR A 512 -13.09 21.24 -20.08
N GLN A 513 -13.46 20.07 -20.58
CA GLN A 513 -12.59 18.89 -20.66
C GLN A 513 -12.42 18.48 -22.11
N THR A 514 -11.16 18.37 -22.55
CA THR A 514 -10.79 17.89 -23.89
C THR A 514 -9.82 16.72 -23.74
N LEU A 515 -9.88 15.73 -24.63
CA LEU A 515 -8.95 14.61 -24.58
C LEU A 515 -7.52 15.08 -24.92
N VAL A 516 -6.53 14.41 -24.33
CA VAL A 516 -5.11 14.60 -24.68
C VAL A 516 -4.75 13.65 -25.81
N ARG A 517 -3.99 14.13 -26.79
CA ARG A 517 -3.49 13.32 -27.90
C ARG A 517 -2.25 12.53 -27.47
N GLY A 518 -2.29 11.23 -27.71
CA GLY A 518 -1.19 10.30 -27.55
C GLY A 518 -0.73 9.71 -28.89
N PRO A 519 0.13 8.68 -28.85
CA PRO A 519 0.80 8.14 -30.04
C PRO A 519 -0.15 7.48 -31.06
N ALA A 520 -1.29 6.95 -30.61
CA ALA A 520 -2.28 6.28 -31.45
C ALA A 520 -3.54 7.12 -31.73
N GLY A 521 -3.60 8.36 -31.23
CA GLY A 521 -4.78 9.22 -31.29
C GLY A 521 -5.11 9.82 -29.93
N TRP A 522 -6.36 10.23 -29.73
CA TRP A 522 -6.82 10.67 -28.42
C TRP A 522 -6.71 9.55 -27.39
N ILE A 523 -6.17 9.85 -26.20
CA ILE A 523 -6.03 8.88 -25.11
C ILE A 523 -7.40 8.70 -24.47
N SER A 524 -8.16 7.74 -25.00
CA SER A 524 -9.50 7.38 -24.56
C SER A 524 -9.62 5.86 -24.57
N GLY A 525 -9.55 5.25 -23.37
CA GLY A 525 -9.54 3.81 -23.21
C GLY A 525 -8.27 3.12 -23.76
N LEU A 526 -7.12 3.77 -23.63
CA LEU A 526 -5.82 3.22 -24.01
C LEU A 526 -5.45 2.07 -23.07
N VAL A 527 -5.22 0.86 -23.60
CA VAL A 527 -4.73 -0.26 -22.78
C VAL A 527 -3.31 0.03 -22.32
N LEU A 528 -3.11 0.02 -21.00
CA LEU A 528 -1.82 0.20 -20.38
C LEU A 528 -0.95 -1.04 -20.53
N VAL A 529 0.27 -0.88 -21.03
CA VAL A 529 1.26 -1.96 -21.18
C VAL A 529 2.43 -1.83 -20.19
N SER A 530 2.49 -0.71 -19.46
CA SER A 530 3.52 -0.38 -18.47
C SER A 530 2.88 0.38 -17.32
N ASP A 531 3.55 0.34 -16.17
CA ASP A 531 3.25 1.09 -14.96
C ASP A 531 3.61 2.58 -15.04
N GLN A 532 4.19 3.03 -16.15
CA GLN A 532 4.50 4.42 -16.42
C GLN A 532 4.08 4.81 -17.84
N LEU A 533 3.52 6.02 -17.97
CA LEU A 533 3.23 6.65 -19.25
C LEU A 533 3.74 8.10 -19.26
N THR A 534 4.52 8.44 -20.28
CA THR A 534 4.92 9.82 -20.57
C THR A 534 4.26 10.28 -21.85
N VAL A 535 3.56 11.42 -21.81
CA VAL A 535 2.86 12.00 -22.97
C VAL A 535 3.21 13.46 -23.08
N GLU A 536 3.41 13.95 -24.29
CA GLU A 536 3.59 15.38 -24.55
C GLU A 536 2.35 15.95 -25.21
N ASP A 537 1.77 16.94 -24.55
CA ASP A 537 0.59 17.64 -25.01
C ASP A 537 0.99 18.95 -25.70
N TYR A 538 1.01 18.92 -27.03
CA TYR A 538 1.32 20.07 -27.89
C TYR A 538 0.11 20.98 -28.14
N GLU A 539 -1.08 20.53 -27.78
CA GLU A 539 -2.34 21.25 -28.06
C GLU A 539 -2.77 22.12 -26.87
N ALA A 540 -2.02 22.13 -25.75
CA ALA A 540 -2.32 22.91 -24.55
C ALA A 540 -2.41 24.43 -24.85
N PRO A 541 -3.44 25.15 -24.35
CA PRO A 541 -3.63 26.57 -24.63
C PRO A 541 -2.51 27.42 -24.05
N ILE A 542 -2.19 28.51 -24.76
CA ILE A 542 -1.16 29.45 -24.34
C ILE A 542 -1.73 30.46 -23.33
N GLY A 543 -0.98 30.74 -22.27
CA GLY A 543 -1.28 31.77 -21.27
C GLY A 543 -2.55 31.55 -20.45
N VAL A 544 -3.08 30.32 -20.47
CA VAL A 544 -4.20 29.86 -19.65
C VAL A 544 -3.69 28.79 -18.69
N GLU A 545 -4.18 28.81 -17.46
CA GLU A 545 -3.91 27.75 -16.49
C GLU A 545 -4.63 26.46 -16.89
N VAL A 546 -3.86 25.39 -16.95
CA VAL A 546 -4.30 24.05 -17.35
C VAL A 546 -4.03 23.08 -16.22
N THR A 547 -4.99 22.19 -15.98
CA THR A 547 -4.79 20.97 -15.18
C THR A 547 -5.13 19.77 -16.05
N TYR A 548 -4.59 18.60 -15.70
CA TYR A 548 -4.89 17.36 -16.40
C TYR A 548 -5.56 16.40 -15.45
N ARG A 549 -6.49 15.58 -15.95
CA ARG A 549 -7.11 14.49 -15.22
C ARG A 549 -6.93 13.20 -16.00
N PHE A 550 -6.64 12.10 -15.33
CA PHE A 550 -6.75 10.78 -15.92
C PHE A 550 -7.78 9.93 -15.18
N GLU A 551 -8.33 8.96 -15.91
CA GLU A 551 -9.27 7.96 -15.41
C GLU A 551 -8.79 6.58 -15.90
N MET A 552 -8.82 5.60 -15.00
CA MET A 552 -8.49 4.20 -15.29
C MET A 552 -9.70 3.31 -15.04
N HIS A 553 -9.91 2.36 -15.95
CA HIS A 553 -10.96 1.36 -15.85
C HIS A 553 -10.39 -0.05 -16.07
N ASP A 554 -10.85 -1.01 -15.29
CA ASP A 554 -10.52 -2.42 -15.51
C ASP A 554 -11.04 -2.85 -16.90
N ALA A 555 -10.14 -3.37 -17.74
CA ALA A 555 -10.46 -3.68 -19.13
C ALA A 555 -11.48 -4.82 -19.31
N THR A 556 -11.69 -5.65 -18.28
CA THR A 556 -12.59 -6.81 -18.34
C THR A 556 -13.99 -6.45 -17.86
N THR A 557 -14.08 -5.68 -16.78
CA THR A 557 -15.32 -5.37 -16.05
C THR A 557 -15.84 -3.98 -16.36
N GLY A 558 -15.00 -3.06 -16.83
CA GLY A 558 -15.31 -1.64 -17.01
C GLY A 558 -15.44 -0.87 -15.69
N ALA A 559 -15.18 -1.51 -14.55
CA ALA A 559 -15.22 -0.86 -13.24
C ALA A 559 -14.13 0.23 -13.15
N SER A 560 -14.38 1.30 -12.40
CA SER A 560 -13.36 2.31 -12.11
C SER A 560 -12.21 1.65 -11.35
N ALA A 561 -11.01 1.74 -11.89
CA ALA A 561 -9.78 1.21 -11.29
C ALA A 561 -8.96 2.31 -10.61
N GLY A 562 -9.05 3.55 -11.09
CA GLY A 562 -8.36 4.69 -10.48
C GLY A 562 -8.51 5.99 -11.27
N GLY A 563 -7.84 7.03 -10.79
CA GLY A 563 -7.81 8.34 -11.45
C GLY A 563 -6.89 9.29 -10.71
N GLY A 564 -6.69 10.48 -11.28
CA GLY A 564 -5.87 11.51 -10.62
C GLY A 564 -5.85 12.82 -11.38
N THR A 565 -5.49 13.91 -10.69
CA THR A 565 -5.36 15.25 -11.25
C THR A 565 -3.95 15.79 -11.08
N SER A 566 -3.39 16.43 -12.11
CA SER A 566 -2.02 16.98 -12.08
C SER A 566 -1.96 18.31 -11.32
N ASN A 567 -0.73 18.77 -11.05
CA ASN A 567 -0.50 20.19 -10.74
C ASN A 567 -0.95 21.10 -11.90
N THR A 568 -1.28 22.35 -11.57
CA THR A 568 -1.58 23.40 -12.56
C THR A 568 -0.30 23.86 -13.27
N VAL A 569 -0.40 24.05 -14.59
CA VAL A 569 0.67 24.60 -15.42
C VAL A 569 0.09 25.61 -16.42
N SER A 570 0.94 26.48 -16.95
CA SER A 570 0.57 27.40 -18.04
C SER A 570 1.73 27.52 -19.02
N LEU A 571 1.42 27.53 -20.31
CA LEU A 571 2.39 27.89 -21.34
C LEU A 571 2.47 29.41 -21.47
N THR A 572 3.63 29.92 -21.86
CA THR A 572 3.85 31.35 -22.08
C THR A 572 4.50 31.60 -23.43
N LEU A 573 4.33 32.81 -23.94
CA LEU A 573 5.02 33.28 -25.14
C LEU A 573 6.03 34.37 -24.78
N PRO A 574 7.18 34.45 -25.49
CA PRO A 574 8.17 35.50 -25.26
C PRO A 574 7.64 36.91 -25.57
N ASP A 575 6.92 37.07 -26.67
CA ASP A 575 6.31 38.33 -27.09
C ASP A 575 4.80 38.15 -27.36
N ILE A 576 4.02 39.19 -27.10
CA ILE A 576 2.56 39.18 -27.37
C ILE A 576 2.24 39.03 -28.86
N SER A 577 3.15 39.46 -29.74
CA SER A 577 3.04 39.32 -31.18
C SER A 577 3.44 37.93 -31.68
N ASP A 578 3.96 37.05 -30.82
CA ASP A 578 4.29 35.69 -31.23
C ASP A 578 3.04 34.82 -31.36
N CYS A 579 3.10 33.87 -32.28
CA CYS A 579 2.13 32.80 -32.45
C CYS A 579 2.83 31.48 -32.74
N TRP A 580 2.27 30.40 -32.21
CA TRP A 580 2.70 29.05 -32.54
C TRP A 580 1.99 28.57 -33.80
N VAL A 581 2.76 28.05 -34.76
CA VAL A 581 2.27 27.26 -35.90
C VAL A 581 2.67 25.82 -35.64
N LYS A 582 1.70 24.97 -35.28
CA LYS A 582 1.96 23.60 -34.85
C LYS A 582 1.31 22.58 -35.75
N ASP A 583 2.00 21.48 -36.02
CA ASP A 583 1.42 20.26 -36.58
C ASP A 583 1.21 19.27 -35.42
N PRO A 584 -0.03 19.09 -34.92
CA PRO A 584 -0.29 18.18 -33.79
C PRO A 584 0.08 16.72 -34.08
N LEU A 585 0.11 16.32 -35.35
CA LEU A 585 0.50 14.96 -35.75
C LEU A 585 2.01 14.82 -35.92
N GLN A 586 2.75 15.93 -36.08
CA GLN A 586 4.21 15.93 -36.27
C GLN A 586 4.87 17.10 -35.51
N PRO A 587 4.92 17.06 -34.16
CA PRO A 587 5.35 18.20 -33.36
C PRO A 587 6.78 18.68 -33.58
N GLN A 588 7.66 17.83 -34.12
CA GLN A 588 9.01 18.21 -34.55
C GLN A 588 9.01 19.30 -35.64
N ARG A 589 7.86 19.57 -36.27
CA ARG A 589 7.64 20.64 -37.25
C ARG A 589 7.14 21.94 -36.64
N ASN A 590 6.84 21.96 -35.34
CA ASN A 590 6.27 23.13 -34.68
C ASN A 590 7.23 24.32 -34.76
N MET A 591 6.67 25.49 -35.07
CA MET A 591 7.43 26.72 -35.18
C MET A 591 6.79 27.85 -34.40
N LEU A 592 7.64 28.57 -33.67
CA LEU A 592 7.29 29.85 -33.08
C LEU A 592 7.62 30.95 -34.09
N LEU A 593 6.63 31.77 -34.43
CA LEU A 593 6.76 32.85 -35.40
C LEU A 593 6.16 34.14 -34.86
N GLN A 594 6.66 35.28 -35.34
CA GLN A 594 6.08 36.57 -35.02
C GLN A 594 4.96 36.91 -36.01
N ALA A 595 3.75 37.18 -35.52
CA ALA A 595 2.64 37.66 -36.33
C ALA A 595 2.93 39.08 -36.83
N ALA A 596 2.95 39.24 -38.16
CA ALA A 596 3.07 40.52 -38.83
C ALA A 596 1.72 41.27 -38.86
N ALA A 597 0.64 40.54 -39.04
CA ALA A 597 -0.73 41.04 -39.02
C ALA A 597 -1.69 39.90 -38.64
N ALA A 598 -2.63 40.20 -37.75
CA ALA A 598 -3.71 39.29 -37.39
C ALA A 598 -4.66 39.06 -38.59
N PRO A 599 -5.35 37.91 -38.66
CA PRO A 599 -6.33 37.66 -39.70
C PRO A 599 -7.60 38.50 -39.51
N ASP A 600 -8.08 39.11 -40.59
CA ASP A 600 -9.45 39.63 -40.64
C ASP A 600 -10.41 38.47 -40.91
N TRP A 601 -11.13 38.03 -39.89
CA TRP A 601 -12.00 36.86 -40.00
C TRP A 601 -13.29 37.15 -40.77
N THR A 602 -13.59 36.27 -41.73
CA THR A 602 -14.91 36.17 -42.36
C THR A 602 -15.53 34.81 -42.06
N ARG A 603 -16.86 34.74 -42.02
CA ARG A 603 -17.61 33.49 -41.90
C ARG A 603 -18.44 33.29 -43.16
N PRO A 604 -17.98 32.49 -44.13
CA PRO A 604 -18.70 32.26 -45.37
C PRO A 604 -20.06 31.62 -45.06
N ILE A 605 -21.04 31.89 -45.92
CA ILE A 605 -22.39 31.35 -45.78
C ILE A 605 -22.98 31.16 -47.17
N GLU A 606 -23.56 30.00 -47.41
CA GLU A 606 -24.33 29.78 -48.62
C GLU A 606 -25.67 30.49 -48.47
N GLN A 607 -25.93 31.48 -49.33
CA GLN A 607 -27.14 32.27 -49.32
C GLN A 607 -27.77 32.35 -50.69
N THR A 608 -29.08 32.11 -50.74
CA THR A 608 -29.90 32.33 -51.94
C THR A 608 -30.90 33.46 -51.67
N GLU A 609 -30.86 34.50 -52.51
CA GLU A 609 -31.81 35.60 -52.47
C GLU A 609 -33.04 35.30 -53.35
N HIS A 610 -34.21 35.23 -52.74
CA HIS A 610 -35.49 35.14 -53.45
C HIS A 610 -36.18 36.51 -53.50
N ARG A 611 -36.13 37.15 -54.67
CA ARG A 611 -36.84 38.41 -54.92
C ARG A 611 -38.29 38.14 -55.33
N ILE A 612 -39.18 38.03 -54.34
CA ILE A 612 -40.59 37.74 -54.56
C ILE A 612 -41.34 38.97 -55.07
N ARG A 613 -42.02 38.84 -56.22
CA ARG A 613 -42.84 39.92 -56.81
C ARG A 613 -43.91 40.39 -55.82
N GLY A 614 -43.98 41.69 -55.58
CA GLY A 614 -44.92 42.31 -54.63
C GLY A 614 -44.36 42.53 -53.23
N ARG A 615 -43.15 42.03 -52.92
CA ARG A 615 -42.42 42.35 -51.68
C ARG A 615 -41.37 43.43 -51.94
N ARG A 616 -41.25 44.39 -51.02
CA ARG A 616 -40.19 45.43 -51.06
C ARG A 616 -38.81 44.85 -50.71
N ASN A 617 -38.76 43.92 -49.76
CA ASN A 617 -37.54 43.29 -49.28
C ASN A 617 -37.49 41.83 -49.75
N SER A 618 -36.33 41.38 -50.20
CA SER A 618 -36.11 39.98 -50.60
C SER A 618 -36.22 39.03 -49.41
N VAL A 619 -36.54 37.77 -49.69
CA VAL A 619 -36.41 36.68 -48.71
C VAL A 619 -35.03 36.07 -48.91
N ILE A 620 -34.18 36.11 -47.89
CA ILE A 620 -32.88 35.45 -47.91
C ILE A 620 -33.03 34.10 -47.24
N LEU A 621 -32.75 33.03 -47.99
CA LEU A 621 -32.56 31.70 -47.41
C LEU A 621 -31.06 31.53 -47.19
N SER A 622 -30.67 31.31 -45.95
CA SER A 622 -29.27 31.19 -45.55
C SER A 622 -29.05 29.88 -44.83
N ASP A 623 -27.99 29.17 -45.18
CA ASP A 623 -27.55 27.98 -44.45
C ASP A 623 -26.82 28.38 -43.14
N VAL A 624 -26.23 27.41 -42.44
CA VAL A 624 -25.34 27.66 -41.30
C VAL A 624 -24.06 28.34 -41.79
N ARG A 625 -23.56 29.31 -41.02
CA ARG A 625 -22.26 29.96 -41.30
C ARG A 625 -21.14 28.92 -41.17
N GLY A 626 -20.23 28.89 -42.14
CA GLY A 626 -18.99 28.10 -42.06
C GLY A 626 -18.01 28.63 -41.01
N GLY A 627 -16.91 27.90 -40.83
CA GLY A 627 -15.79 28.27 -39.96
C GLY A 627 -15.11 29.57 -40.38
N LEU A 628 -14.20 30.07 -39.54
CA LEU A 628 -13.44 31.28 -39.80
C LEU A 628 -12.53 31.10 -41.03
N THR A 629 -12.58 32.05 -41.95
CA THR A 629 -11.61 32.18 -43.05
C THR A 629 -10.93 33.54 -43.00
N GLY A 630 -9.63 33.57 -43.24
CA GLY A 630 -8.83 34.79 -43.15
C GLY A 630 -7.42 34.59 -43.68
N THR A 631 -6.54 35.56 -43.48
CA THR A 631 -5.12 35.43 -43.83
C THR A 631 -4.25 35.90 -42.68
N LEU A 632 -3.47 34.98 -42.11
CA LEU A 632 -2.46 35.30 -41.11
C LEU A 632 -1.19 35.75 -41.83
N GLN A 633 -0.61 36.87 -41.42
CA GLN A 633 0.74 37.24 -41.86
C GLN A 633 1.75 36.98 -40.77
N VAL A 634 2.85 36.31 -41.10
CA VAL A 634 3.94 35.99 -40.14
C VAL A 634 5.31 36.40 -40.70
N TRP A 635 6.26 36.65 -39.80
CA TRP A 635 7.65 36.93 -40.14
C TRP A 635 8.54 35.71 -39.91
N THR A 636 9.41 35.43 -40.88
CA THR A 636 10.63 34.64 -40.64
C THR A 636 11.83 35.58 -40.69
N MET A 637 12.64 35.58 -39.64
CA MET A 637 13.76 36.54 -39.52
C MET A 637 15.07 36.06 -40.17
N THR A 638 15.23 34.75 -40.31
CA THR A 638 16.45 34.11 -40.84
C THR A 638 16.10 33.13 -41.96
N ASP A 639 17.12 32.72 -42.74
CA ASP A 639 16.95 31.68 -43.77
C ASP A 639 16.61 30.31 -43.17
N GLU A 640 17.10 30.02 -41.95
CA GLU A 640 16.72 28.82 -41.21
C GLU A 640 15.25 28.86 -40.81
N GLY A 641 14.75 30.00 -40.32
CA GLY A 641 13.33 30.16 -40.01
C GLY A 641 12.45 30.05 -41.25
N ARG A 642 12.94 30.53 -42.39
CA ARG A 642 12.28 30.40 -43.70
C ARG A 642 12.21 28.95 -44.16
N ALA A 643 13.31 28.20 -44.07
CA ALA A 643 13.34 26.77 -44.38
C ALA A 643 12.49 25.95 -43.41
N GLY A 644 12.49 26.31 -42.12
CA GLY A 644 11.65 25.71 -41.11
C GLY A 644 10.16 25.87 -41.42
N LEU A 645 9.72 27.05 -41.88
CA LEU A 645 8.31 27.28 -42.18
C LEU A 645 7.86 26.51 -43.43
N HIS A 646 8.70 26.43 -44.46
CA HIS A 646 8.46 25.49 -45.57
C HIS A 646 8.29 24.06 -45.05
N TYR A 647 9.22 23.61 -44.21
CA TYR A 647 9.16 22.28 -43.60
C TYR A 647 7.88 22.09 -42.76
N ALA A 648 7.41 23.10 -42.03
CA ALA A 648 6.16 23.01 -41.28
C ALA A 648 4.91 22.89 -42.17
N LEU A 649 4.94 23.51 -43.35
CA LEU A 649 3.80 23.57 -44.27
C LEU A 649 3.75 22.39 -45.27
N ASP A 650 4.88 21.72 -45.51
CA ASP A 650 5.01 20.64 -46.52
C ASP A 650 4.08 19.43 -46.28
N THR A 651 3.56 19.23 -45.05
CA THR A 651 2.67 18.09 -44.74
C THR A 651 1.27 18.25 -45.32
N GLY A 652 0.80 19.50 -45.49
CA GLY A 652 -0.59 19.80 -45.83
C GLY A 652 -1.59 19.41 -44.75
N ASN A 653 -1.14 19.05 -43.54
CA ASN A 653 -2.00 18.70 -42.43
C ASN A 653 -2.74 19.94 -41.89
N PRO A 654 -3.89 19.76 -41.21
CA PRO A 654 -4.45 20.79 -40.34
C PRO A 654 -3.42 21.22 -39.29
N LEU A 655 -3.15 22.52 -39.21
CA LEU A 655 -2.21 23.10 -38.26
C LEU A 655 -2.97 23.77 -37.11
N LEU A 656 -2.50 23.57 -35.89
CA LEU A 656 -2.97 24.33 -34.73
C LEU A 656 -2.24 25.67 -34.70
N ILE A 657 -2.99 26.76 -34.79
CA ILE A 657 -2.45 28.11 -34.65
C ILE A 657 -2.85 28.64 -33.28
N GLN A 658 -1.87 29.01 -32.46
CA GLN A 658 -2.13 29.55 -31.12
C GLN A 658 -1.55 30.94 -30.97
N PHE A 659 -2.36 31.83 -30.41
CA PHE A 659 -2.03 33.24 -30.24
C PHE A 659 -1.81 33.58 -28.78
N SER A 660 -1.16 34.72 -28.53
CA SER A 660 -1.12 35.28 -27.18
C SER A 660 -2.53 35.65 -26.70
N PRO A 661 -2.87 35.37 -25.42
CA PRO A 661 -4.14 35.80 -24.85
C PRO A 661 -4.37 37.31 -24.96
N GLY A 662 -5.64 37.71 -25.09
CA GLY A 662 -6.04 39.11 -25.11
C GLY A 662 -6.04 39.79 -26.48
N LEU A 663 -5.63 39.09 -27.55
CA LEU A 663 -5.68 39.61 -28.93
C LEU A 663 -7.06 39.50 -29.60
N GLY A 664 -8.06 38.89 -28.93
CA GLY A 664 -9.36 38.61 -29.52
C GLY A 664 -9.34 37.53 -30.60
N LEU A 665 -8.27 36.73 -30.63
CA LEU A 665 -8.09 35.56 -31.49
C LEU A 665 -8.16 34.31 -30.61
N GLU A 666 -8.87 33.29 -31.06
CA GLU A 666 -8.96 31.99 -30.38
C GLU A 666 -7.99 30.99 -31.03
N ASP A 667 -7.47 30.07 -30.22
CA ASP A 667 -6.67 28.95 -30.70
C ASP A 667 -7.57 28.00 -31.51
N ALA A 668 -7.20 27.70 -32.75
CA ALA A 668 -8.00 26.84 -33.62
C ALA A 668 -7.15 26.07 -34.64
N TYR A 669 -7.73 25.02 -35.21
CA TYR A 669 -7.12 24.24 -36.27
C TYR A 669 -7.47 24.86 -37.62
N PHE A 670 -6.47 25.03 -38.46
CA PHE A 670 -6.62 25.64 -39.77
C PHE A 670 -6.00 24.78 -40.86
N ALA A 671 -6.72 24.62 -41.97
CA ALA A 671 -6.13 24.24 -43.25
C ALA A 671 -5.48 25.47 -43.87
N VAL A 672 -4.20 25.37 -44.21
CA VAL A 672 -3.44 26.45 -44.86
C VAL A 672 -3.57 26.32 -46.38
N GLY A 673 -4.03 27.38 -47.02
CA GLY A 673 -4.17 27.48 -48.48
C GLY A 673 -2.84 27.79 -49.19
N GLU A 674 -2.93 28.39 -50.38
CA GLU A 674 -1.75 28.78 -51.15
C GLU A 674 -0.96 29.90 -50.44
N VAL A 675 0.26 29.57 -50.01
CA VAL A 675 1.10 30.48 -49.24
C VAL A 675 1.92 31.38 -50.15
N THR A 676 1.99 32.68 -49.81
CA THR A 676 2.86 33.63 -50.52
C THR A 676 4.02 34.07 -49.63
N GLU A 677 5.23 34.10 -50.21
CA GLU A 677 6.49 34.46 -49.54
C GLU A 677 7.16 35.68 -50.22
N PRO A 678 6.54 36.89 -50.20
CA PRO A 678 7.17 38.08 -50.77
C PRO A 678 8.45 38.46 -50.02
N ARG A 679 9.48 38.86 -50.79
CA ARG A 679 10.66 39.53 -50.24
C ARG A 679 10.28 40.92 -49.74
N LEU A 680 10.87 41.35 -48.62
CA LEU A 680 10.66 42.69 -48.09
C LEU A 680 11.21 43.77 -49.04
N ILE A 681 12.33 43.47 -49.69
CA ILE A 681 13.00 44.30 -50.69
C ILE A 681 13.49 43.41 -51.85
N ALA A 682 13.76 44.00 -53.02
CA ALA A 682 14.21 43.24 -54.19
C ALA A 682 15.58 42.54 -54.02
N TYR A 683 16.37 42.97 -53.02
CA TYR A 683 17.69 42.40 -52.72
C TYR A 683 17.59 40.92 -52.29
N GLY A 684 18.26 40.04 -53.01
CA GLY A 684 18.18 38.59 -52.78
C GLY A 684 18.81 38.11 -51.46
N GLY A 685 19.75 38.86 -50.89
CA GLY A 685 20.42 38.52 -49.64
C GLY A 685 19.70 39.01 -48.38
N GLU A 686 18.52 39.62 -48.50
CA GLU A 686 17.68 39.92 -47.34
C GLU A 686 17.07 38.59 -46.84
N PRO A 687 17.35 38.14 -45.61
CA PRO A 687 16.80 36.87 -45.10
C PRO A 687 15.35 36.99 -44.62
N ARG A 688 14.88 38.20 -44.26
CA ARG A 688 13.53 38.38 -43.72
C ARG A 688 12.45 38.16 -44.78
N ARG A 689 11.38 37.45 -44.42
CA ARG A 689 10.20 37.25 -45.27
C ARG A 689 8.94 37.52 -44.48
N ARG A 690 8.00 38.19 -45.15
CA ARG A 690 6.62 38.26 -44.67
C ARG A 690 5.81 37.23 -45.43
N TRP A 691 5.28 36.26 -44.72
CA TRP A 691 4.45 35.21 -45.28
C TRP A 691 3.00 35.62 -45.18
N SER A 692 2.19 35.21 -46.16
CA SER A 692 0.73 35.25 -46.03
C SER A 692 0.22 33.82 -46.07
N LEU A 693 -0.43 33.40 -44.98
CA LEU A 693 -1.01 32.08 -44.78
C LEU A 693 -2.54 32.23 -44.86
N PRO A 694 -3.18 31.87 -45.98
CA PRO A 694 -4.65 31.81 -46.04
C PRO A 694 -5.12 30.68 -45.12
N LEU A 695 -5.98 30.99 -44.16
CA LEU A 695 -6.45 30.05 -43.16
C LEU A 695 -7.93 29.76 -43.37
N THR A 696 -8.30 28.47 -43.34
CA THR A 696 -9.68 28.00 -43.23
C THR A 696 -9.79 27.14 -41.99
N GLU A 697 -10.65 27.54 -41.03
CA GLU A 697 -10.88 26.77 -39.81
C GLU A 697 -11.46 25.40 -40.15
N VAL A 698 -10.89 24.36 -39.53
CA VAL A 698 -11.27 22.95 -39.70
C VAL A 698 -11.33 22.24 -38.36
N ASP A 699 -11.90 21.04 -38.34
CA ASP A 699 -11.84 20.18 -37.17
C ASP A 699 -10.39 19.74 -36.86
N ALA A 700 -10.16 19.35 -35.61
CA ALA A 700 -8.87 18.80 -35.19
C ALA A 700 -8.50 17.58 -36.05
N PRO A 701 -7.21 17.41 -36.41
CA PRO A 701 -6.79 16.27 -37.21
C PRO A 701 -7.05 14.94 -36.47
N ILE A 702 -7.44 13.91 -37.22
CA ILE A 702 -7.58 12.54 -36.73
C ILE A 702 -6.21 11.85 -36.82
N GLY A 703 -5.80 11.14 -35.77
CA GLY A 703 -4.53 10.42 -35.73
C GLY A 703 -3.71 10.72 -34.47
N GLY A 704 -2.66 9.95 -34.27
CA GLY A 704 -1.76 10.12 -33.13
C GLY A 704 -0.63 11.10 -33.38
N THR A 705 0.00 11.52 -32.29
CA THR A 705 1.21 12.35 -32.33
C THR A 705 2.39 11.50 -32.79
N GLY A 706 2.94 11.81 -33.97
CA GLY A 706 4.12 11.17 -34.53
C GLY A 706 5.39 11.57 -33.79
N GLY A 707 6.28 10.60 -33.55
CA GLY A 707 7.55 10.77 -32.84
C GLY A 707 7.93 9.53 -32.03
N THR A 708 9.03 9.61 -31.27
CA THR A 708 9.66 8.49 -30.53
C THR A 708 8.86 7.94 -29.34
N ALA A 709 7.55 8.21 -29.24
CA ALA A 709 6.77 7.79 -28.08
C ALA A 709 6.68 6.26 -27.91
N GLY A 710 6.97 5.48 -28.97
CA GLY A 710 7.17 4.03 -28.90
C GLY A 710 8.60 3.56 -29.21
N TRP A 711 9.57 4.48 -29.38
CA TRP A 711 10.91 4.17 -29.90
C TRP A 711 12.00 4.85 -29.08
N THR A 712 12.60 4.13 -28.13
CA THR A 712 13.69 4.65 -27.28
C THR A 712 15.07 4.38 -27.88
N VAL A 713 16.10 5.07 -27.38
CA VAL A 713 17.51 4.74 -27.72
C VAL A 713 17.86 3.30 -27.29
N GLN A 714 17.19 2.78 -26.26
CA GLN A 714 17.33 1.39 -25.85
C GLN A 714 16.73 0.43 -26.89
N ASP A 715 15.61 0.80 -27.52
CA ASP A 715 15.00 0.01 -28.60
C ASP A 715 15.87 0.03 -29.86
N VAL A 716 16.50 1.16 -30.18
CA VAL A 716 17.55 1.24 -31.22
C VAL A 716 18.69 0.27 -30.92
N ALA A 717 19.19 0.29 -29.68
CA ALA A 717 20.30 -0.56 -29.25
C ALA A 717 19.93 -2.06 -29.22
N THR A 718 18.65 -2.38 -29.03
CA THR A 718 18.14 -3.75 -28.98
C THR A 718 17.86 -4.29 -30.39
N THR A 719 17.30 -3.46 -31.27
CA THR A 719 16.95 -3.81 -32.66
C THR A 719 18.17 -3.84 -33.59
N TYR A 720 19.12 -2.93 -33.40
CA TYR A 720 20.30 -2.82 -34.25
C TYR A 720 21.58 -3.16 -33.48
N ALA A 721 22.22 -4.26 -33.86
CA ALA A 721 23.48 -4.71 -33.26
C ALA A 721 24.64 -3.70 -33.42
N THR A 722 24.55 -2.78 -34.39
CA THR A 722 25.55 -1.74 -34.63
C THR A 722 24.89 -0.44 -35.10
N VAL A 723 25.54 0.70 -34.83
CA VAL A 723 25.13 2.01 -35.34
C VAL A 723 25.16 2.07 -36.87
N GLN A 724 26.05 1.30 -37.52
CA GLN A 724 26.09 1.21 -38.98
C GLN A 724 24.79 0.65 -39.56
N ALA A 725 24.18 -0.37 -38.92
CA ALA A 725 22.90 -0.92 -39.36
C ALA A 725 21.75 0.10 -39.24
N VAL A 726 21.84 1.04 -38.30
CA VAL A 726 20.90 2.17 -38.20
C VAL A 726 21.07 3.10 -39.39
N PHE A 727 22.31 3.50 -39.72
CA PHE A 727 22.60 4.34 -40.89
C PHE A 727 22.22 3.69 -42.23
N ASP A 728 22.37 2.37 -42.33
CA ASP A 728 22.00 1.62 -43.53
C ASP A 728 20.48 1.52 -43.69
N THR A 729 19.73 1.58 -42.58
CA THR A 729 18.26 1.47 -42.58
C THR A 729 17.58 2.83 -42.75
N TYR A 730 18.10 3.87 -42.11
CA TYR A 730 17.49 5.19 -42.10
C TYR A 730 18.43 6.23 -42.72
N ALA A 731 17.93 6.94 -43.73
CA ALA A 731 18.68 7.99 -44.40
C ALA A 731 18.89 9.21 -43.48
N THR A 732 17.97 9.45 -42.56
CA THR A 732 18.04 10.55 -41.60
C THR A 732 17.61 10.11 -40.21
N VAL A 733 18.04 10.86 -39.18
CA VAL A 733 17.55 10.68 -37.80
C VAL A 733 16.05 10.95 -37.71
N LEU A 734 15.50 11.78 -38.60
CA LEU A 734 14.06 12.00 -38.69
C LEU A 734 13.34 10.73 -39.15
N ASP A 735 13.87 10.01 -40.14
CA ASP A 735 13.28 8.73 -40.60
C ASP A 735 13.32 7.67 -39.50
N LEU A 736 14.38 7.70 -38.67
CA LEU A 736 14.46 6.87 -37.46
C LEU A 736 13.40 7.25 -36.42
N ILE A 737 13.19 8.54 -36.19
CA ILE A 737 12.19 9.06 -35.22
C ILE A 737 10.74 8.81 -35.67
N LEU A 738 10.52 8.73 -36.98
CA LEU A 738 9.21 8.51 -37.61
C LEU A 738 8.90 7.02 -37.84
N ASP A 739 9.78 6.10 -37.46
CA ASP A 739 9.54 4.67 -37.62
C ASP A 739 8.48 4.17 -36.63
N ASN A 740 7.36 3.66 -37.17
CA ASN A 740 6.21 3.16 -36.43
C ASN A 740 6.12 1.63 -36.44
N ARG A 741 7.19 0.90 -36.79
CA ARG A 741 7.19 -0.56 -36.67
C ARG A 741 7.04 -0.96 -35.20
N GLU A 742 5.93 -1.63 -34.85
CA GLU A 742 5.76 -2.30 -33.56
C GLU A 742 6.88 -3.36 -33.42
N VAL A 743 7.66 -3.29 -32.32
CA VAL A 743 8.68 -4.29 -31.96
C VAL A 743 8.13 -5.23 -30.90
#